data_AF-A0A850HI50-F1
#
_entry.id   AF-A0A850HI50-F1
#
_cell.length_a   1.000
_cell.length_b   1.000
_cell.length_c   1.000
_cell.angle_alpha   90.00
_cell.angle_beta   90.00
_cell.angle_gamma   90.00
#
_symmetry.space_group_name_H-M   'P 1'
#
loop_
_entity.id
_entity.type
_entity.pdbx_description
1 polymer ?
#
loop_
_entity_poly.entity_id
_entity_poly.type
_entity_poly.pdbx_seq_one_letter_code
_entity_poly.pdbx_strand_id
1 'polypeptide(L)'
;MQKFKRKAVSIALSLAMLFSILPASGALAADENQVQESVSQTEAASAEQLEVQSEAEGGEVQTQEMSVPQLQYLYIDTPYLMTPDTQKIMVSFQDEVELESVSMVYENVETAEQYEVWAGEIQDATAVFSIDYLENSTAGSYHLLKVRTVSDGVTNEIDLGEAGIDSRFGVNQECDTQPDAVVEEESTSSSARTVNEPGNPVNFLTYDEEGELVESESVEEAVEEAKTDVPAVASRVAETSEKAGNLIVVIDPGHGGYDPGAVGVNGAKEKDLTLKIAKYCKEELEKYGGVTVYMTRTTDTGLSPSNNLSDDLKKRVEYAKGKKADVLVSMHLNSTGLGKAHGAEVYYPNANYNPGVGNEGKNLASKIQKELVGLGLTDRGIKIRNSGTNTLYPDGSLQDYYALIWQSKRAGFPAIIVEHAFIDNIDDYNKYLSSDAKLKALGIADAKGIAQAYGLGKGQWIQNDKGWWYQYADGSYAKNTWEAINGAWYHFDSNGYMQTGWFTEGTAKYYLDPASGVMLTGWQQINNKWYYFNGSGIMLTGWQWIGTTCYYFDGTGVMAADTWIGNDYVNSNGAWVPGMIKPGWVQDEGGWWYRHKDGSYTRSNWEKIEGQWYYFNAAGYMVTGWQNIGGSWYYMDTSGKMLTGWQTIGSSKYYLNGSGVMLTGWQWINSKCYYFTASGAMASNTWIGNDYVDASGAWVPGKVKEEAKWILDGRGWWYRHSDGSYTKSNWEVIGGQWYYFDAAGYMVTGWHWIGGKCYYFASSGAMASNTWIGNDYVDASGAWVPGKVKEEAKWILDRRGWWYRHSDGSYTKSNWEVIGGQRYYFDAAGYMVTGWQNVGGSWYYMDGSGKMVTGWIALGGTHYYLNTSGAMHKGWLKDGGTWYYLNPTANNFGAEGAMTRGYRQIDGVWYYFNKEVSPEGAMTYEGVTPIMGATALGNKTTAVNKMVKMYMNSKRTYPSGALSKGGASNITQFCEILYDEAVVENVKPEVVFGQAMKETGYLQFGGDVKVEQFNFAGLGATGGVPGESFKDVRTGIRAQVQHLKAYASKDSPKNEIVDTRFAYVTRNCAPYVEWLGIKENPDGKGWAAARKYGMSLMESYIKPIYGM
;
A
#
# COMPACT_ATOMS: atom_id res chain seq x y z
N MET A 1 -33.71 -13.38 -40.70
CA MET A 1 -34.07 -11.96 -40.98
C MET A 1 -33.02 -11.10 -40.26
N GLN A 2 -32.22 -10.29 -40.97
CA GLN A 2 -32.31 -8.79 -41.02
C GLN A 2 -32.43 -8.12 -39.63
N LYS A 3 -31.65 -7.11 -39.20
CA LYS A 3 -30.55 -6.29 -39.79
C LYS A 3 -29.76 -5.57 -38.66
N PHE A 4 -28.45 -5.33 -38.85
CA PHE A 4 -27.61 -4.10 -38.64
C PHE A 4 -28.09 -2.93 -37.71
N LYS A 5 -27.27 -2.07 -37.03
CA LYS A 5 -25.84 -1.58 -37.06
C LYS A 5 -25.48 -0.93 -35.68
N ARG A 6 -24.23 -0.92 -35.13
CA ARG A 6 -23.10 0.10 -35.21
C ARG A 6 -23.51 1.57 -34.90
N LYS A 7 -22.78 2.49 -34.25
CA LYS A 7 -21.39 2.74 -33.70
C LYS A 7 -21.54 3.88 -32.61
N ALA A 8 -20.77 4.09 -31.53
CA ALA A 8 -19.33 4.32 -31.26
C ALA A 8 -18.80 5.79 -31.40
N VAL A 9 -17.99 6.24 -30.40
CA VAL A 9 -16.96 7.34 -30.34
C VAL A 9 -17.31 8.74 -29.75
N SER A 10 -16.90 8.93 -28.48
CA SER A 10 -15.98 9.93 -27.83
C SER A 10 -15.70 11.38 -28.33
N ILE A 11 -15.44 12.30 -27.36
CA ILE A 11 -14.36 13.35 -27.23
C ILE A 11 -14.79 14.78 -26.74
N ALA A 12 -14.28 15.13 -25.54
CA ALA A 12 -13.67 16.38 -25.00
C ALA A 12 -14.24 17.84 -25.07
N LEU A 13 -14.16 18.50 -23.89
CA LEU A 13 -13.70 19.86 -23.50
C LEU A 13 -14.24 21.21 -24.12
N SER A 14 -14.74 22.04 -23.19
CA SER A 14 -14.26 23.42 -22.85
C SER A 14 -14.93 24.72 -23.37
N LEU A 15 -15.01 25.68 -22.42
CA LEU A 15 -15.09 27.17 -22.46
C LEU A 15 -16.34 27.97 -22.95
N ALA A 16 -17.09 28.48 -21.95
CA ALA A 16 -17.31 29.90 -21.58
C ALA A 16 -18.12 30.94 -22.43
N MET A 17 -18.82 31.82 -21.68
CA MET A 17 -19.33 33.19 -22.01
C MET A 17 -20.59 33.33 -22.93
N LEU A 18 -21.50 34.32 -22.82
CA LEU A 18 -21.54 35.63 -22.10
C LEU A 18 -23.00 36.21 -21.96
N PHE A 19 -23.17 37.26 -21.10
CA PHE A 19 -24.22 38.34 -21.08
C PHE A 19 -25.71 38.03 -20.70
N SER A 20 -26.54 38.94 -20.11
CA SER A 20 -26.42 40.39 -19.76
C SER A 20 -27.56 41.00 -18.88
N ILE A 21 -27.28 42.14 -18.17
CA ILE A 21 -28.17 43.28 -17.73
C ILE A 21 -29.17 43.03 -16.55
N LEU A 22 -29.18 43.72 -15.39
CA LEU A 22 -29.22 45.16 -14.95
C LEU A 22 -30.62 45.85 -15.02
N PRO A 23 -30.94 46.96 -14.28
CA PRO A 23 -30.22 47.75 -13.25
C PRO A 23 -30.99 47.88 -11.89
N ALA A 24 -30.52 48.53 -10.81
CA ALA A 24 -30.45 50.00 -10.54
C ALA A 24 -30.16 50.25 -9.01
N SER A 25 -29.82 51.43 -8.44
CA SER A 25 -29.21 52.71 -8.90
C SER A 25 -28.97 53.70 -7.72
N GLY A 26 -27.85 54.47 -7.71
CA GLY A 26 -27.65 55.70 -6.91
C GLY A 26 -26.76 55.56 -5.64
N ALA A 27 -25.97 56.56 -5.21
CA ALA A 27 -25.56 57.86 -5.82
C ALA A 27 -24.23 58.38 -5.18
N LEU A 28 -23.65 59.46 -5.71
CA LEU A 28 -22.33 60.05 -5.36
C LEU A 28 -22.43 61.39 -4.59
N ALA A 29 -21.26 61.92 -4.18
CA ALA A 29 -20.93 63.27 -3.64
C ALA A 29 -20.99 63.41 -2.10
N ALA A 30 -20.24 64.27 -1.41
CA ALA A 30 -19.03 65.10 -1.64
C ALA A 30 -18.69 65.79 -0.29
N ASP A 31 -17.72 66.71 -0.25
CA ASP A 31 -17.00 67.18 0.95
C ASP A 31 -17.61 68.41 1.69
N GLU A 32 -16.96 68.81 2.79
CA GLU A 32 -17.00 70.09 3.55
C GLU A 32 -17.91 70.28 4.80
N ASN A 33 -17.31 69.99 5.97
CA ASN A 33 -16.93 70.93 7.07
C ASN A 33 -17.91 71.92 7.77
N GLN A 34 -17.89 71.91 9.12
CA GLN A 34 -18.05 72.99 10.16
C GLN A 34 -18.75 72.42 11.45
N VAL A 35 -18.14 72.35 12.65
CA VAL A 35 -17.88 73.42 13.69
C VAL A 35 -19.17 73.77 14.48
N GLN A 36 -19.28 73.83 15.84
CA GLN A 36 -18.34 73.82 16.99
C GLN A 36 -19.03 73.46 18.36
N GLU A 37 -18.28 73.63 19.47
CA GLU A 37 -18.65 73.78 20.92
C GLU A 37 -18.69 72.52 21.84
N SER A 38 -18.22 72.57 23.12
CA SER A 38 -17.33 73.51 23.84
C SER A 38 -16.87 73.00 25.25
N VAL A 39 -15.82 73.62 25.87
CA VAL A 39 -15.44 73.66 27.33
C VAL A 39 -14.88 72.35 27.97
N SER A 40 -13.80 72.27 28.80
CA SER A 40 -12.82 73.22 29.43
C SER A 40 -11.50 72.55 29.89
N GLN A 41 -10.36 73.29 29.78
CA GLN A 41 -9.22 73.52 30.74
C GLN A 41 -8.53 72.34 31.50
N THR A 42 -7.24 72.37 31.88
CA THR A 42 -6.29 73.48 32.20
C THR A 42 -4.80 73.11 31.93
N GLU A 43 -3.95 74.10 31.58
CA GLU A 43 -2.55 74.42 32.02
C GLU A 43 -1.44 73.31 32.15
N ALA A 44 -0.12 73.53 31.98
CA ALA A 44 0.80 74.62 31.53
C ALA A 44 2.27 74.08 31.58
N ALA A 45 3.36 74.67 31.05
CA ALA A 45 3.65 75.59 29.92
C ALA A 45 5.21 75.78 29.76
N SER A 46 5.70 76.21 28.57
CA SER A 46 7.04 76.83 28.28
C SER A 46 8.33 75.97 28.39
N ALA A 47 9.47 76.23 27.72
CA ALA A 47 10.01 77.35 26.90
C ALA A 47 10.89 76.78 25.75
N GLU A 48 11.08 77.36 24.55
CA GLU A 48 11.85 78.59 24.17
C GLU A 48 13.36 78.55 24.60
N GLN A 49 14.39 78.96 23.80
CA GLN A 49 14.45 79.87 22.63
C GLN A 49 15.80 79.80 21.83
N LEU A 50 15.76 80.24 20.55
CA LEU A 50 16.74 81.03 19.74
C LEU A 50 18.16 80.56 19.27
N GLU A 51 18.30 80.74 17.95
CA GLU A 51 19.42 81.13 17.05
C GLU A 51 20.79 81.64 17.58
N VAL A 52 21.88 81.38 16.84
CA VAL A 52 22.60 82.37 15.96
C VAL A 52 23.77 81.70 15.17
N GLN A 53 24.14 82.30 14.04
CA GLN A 53 25.17 81.88 13.06
C GLN A 53 26.62 81.96 13.57
N SER A 54 27.53 81.18 12.95
CA SER A 54 28.88 81.66 12.58
C SER A 54 29.50 80.86 11.43
N GLU A 55 30.40 81.49 10.69
CA GLU A 55 31.10 80.98 9.51
C GLU A 55 32.49 80.40 9.86
N ALA A 56 33.18 79.91 8.81
CA ALA A 56 34.63 79.78 8.67
C ALA A 56 35.34 78.48 9.12
N GLU A 57 35.78 77.75 8.08
CA GLU A 57 37.17 77.30 7.84
C GLU A 57 38.00 76.65 8.96
N GLY A 58 38.44 75.42 8.66
CA GLY A 58 39.88 75.15 8.58
C GLY A 58 40.49 74.31 9.69
N GLY A 59 41.00 73.12 9.33
CA GLY A 59 41.86 72.34 10.21
C GLY A 59 41.76 70.82 10.00
N GLU A 60 42.20 70.31 8.86
CA GLU A 60 42.64 68.91 8.82
C GLU A 60 43.82 68.74 9.78
N VAL A 61 43.68 67.84 10.75
CA VAL A 61 44.81 67.13 11.34
C VAL A 61 44.48 65.66 11.18
N GLN A 62 45.06 65.03 10.14
CA GLN A 62 45.03 63.59 10.01
C GLN A 62 45.88 62.99 11.13
N THR A 63 45.23 62.52 12.19
CA THR A 63 45.79 61.43 12.99
C THR A 63 45.49 60.14 12.25
N GLN A 64 46.52 59.59 11.61
CA GLN A 64 46.49 58.25 11.03
C GLN A 64 46.21 57.26 12.16
N GLU A 65 45.00 56.69 12.21
CA GLU A 65 44.72 55.60 13.15
C GLU A 65 45.56 54.40 12.74
N MET A 66 46.41 53.94 13.66
CA MET A 66 47.19 52.72 13.46
C MET A 66 46.24 51.52 13.63
N SER A 67 46.16 50.64 12.64
CA SER A 67 45.35 49.43 12.70
C SER A 67 45.90 48.48 13.78
N VAL A 68 45.18 48.36 14.89
CA VAL A 68 45.48 47.31 15.89
C VAL A 68 45.12 45.96 15.26
N PRO A 69 46.04 44.97 15.20
CA PRO A 69 45.75 43.67 14.60
C PRO A 69 44.58 42.98 15.31
N GLN A 70 43.46 42.77 14.61
CA GLN A 70 42.32 42.03 15.14
C GLN A 70 42.38 40.57 14.71
N LEU A 71 42.07 39.68 15.64
CA LEU A 71 42.04 38.23 15.45
C LEU A 71 40.77 37.83 14.68
N GLN A 72 40.91 37.23 13.50
CA GLN A 72 39.78 36.71 12.71
C GLN A 72 39.42 35.27 13.10
N TYR A 73 40.42 34.40 13.24
CA TYR A 73 40.22 32.98 13.53
C TYR A 73 41.44 32.36 14.21
N LEU A 74 41.19 31.35 15.04
CA LEU A 74 42.20 30.52 15.69
C LEU A 74 41.81 29.05 15.50
N TYR A 75 42.77 28.22 15.09
CA TYR A 75 42.55 26.80 14.84
C TYR A 75 43.61 25.94 15.50
N ILE A 76 43.16 24.81 16.05
CA ILE A 76 43.97 23.78 16.70
C ILE A 76 43.78 22.50 15.89
N ASP A 77 44.87 21.95 15.36
CA ASP A 77 44.90 20.80 14.43
C ASP A 77 44.21 19.55 14.99
N THR A 78 44.63 19.11 16.19
CA THR A 78 43.92 18.08 16.97
C THR A 78 43.52 18.58 18.36
N PRO A 79 42.31 18.26 18.87
CA PRO A 79 41.93 18.52 20.26
C PRO A 79 42.54 17.51 21.26
N TYR A 80 43.11 16.40 20.77
CA TYR A 80 43.74 15.36 21.58
C TYR A 80 44.95 14.75 20.86
N LEU A 81 46.08 14.71 21.55
CA LEU A 81 47.36 14.24 21.06
C LEU A 81 47.90 13.10 21.95
N MET A 82 48.45 12.05 21.34
CA MET A 82 49.23 11.01 22.04
C MET A 82 50.70 11.15 21.70
N THR A 83 51.58 11.08 22.69
CA THR A 83 53.02 11.29 22.45
C THR A 83 53.74 10.02 21.98
N PRO A 84 54.75 10.12 21.09
CA PRO A 84 55.33 11.35 20.56
C PRO A 84 54.62 11.85 19.30
N ASP A 85 54.24 13.12 19.27
CA ASP A 85 53.54 13.76 18.15
C ASP A 85 53.64 15.31 18.24
N THR A 86 53.22 16.03 17.20
CA THR A 86 53.34 17.50 17.10
C THR A 86 51.97 18.18 17.03
N GLN A 87 51.71 19.11 17.94
CA GLN A 87 50.51 19.95 17.87
C GLN A 87 50.75 21.14 16.94
N LYS A 88 49.95 21.27 15.87
CA LYS A 88 49.90 22.50 15.06
C LYS A 88 48.75 23.41 15.50
N ILE A 89 49.00 24.71 15.43
CA ILE A 89 48.03 25.77 15.75
C ILE A 89 48.21 26.89 14.72
N MET A 90 47.10 27.40 14.18
CA MET A 90 47.06 28.49 13.20
C MET A 90 46.27 29.67 13.75
N VAL A 91 46.74 30.89 13.49
CA VAL A 91 46.13 32.14 13.95
C VAL A 91 46.11 33.13 12.79
N SER A 92 44.92 33.60 12.38
CA SER A 92 44.76 34.62 11.34
C SER A 92 44.25 35.93 11.92
N PHE A 93 44.76 37.02 11.38
CA PHE A 93 44.38 38.39 11.69
C PHE A 93 43.62 39.02 10.51
N GLN A 94 43.13 40.24 10.69
CA GLN A 94 42.45 41.00 9.63
C GLN A 94 43.38 41.27 8.43
N ASP A 95 42.82 41.17 7.21
CA ASP A 95 43.50 41.56 5.97
C ASP A 95 44.02 43.01 6.04
N GLU A 96 45.13 43.28 5.34
CA GLU A 96 45.89 44.55 5.30
C GLU A 96 46.82 44.83 6.51
N VAL A 97 47.09 43.88 7.40
CA VAL A 97 48.09 44.01 8.49
C VAL A 97 49.43 43.31 8.15
N GLU A 98 50.55 44.03 8.16
CA GLU A 98 51.90 43.43 8.10
C GLU A 98 52.38 42.97 9.49
N LEU A 99 52.82 41.70 9.60
CA LEU A 99 53.27 41.08 10.85
C LEU A 99 54.78 40.77 10.79
N GLU A 100 55.56 41.37 11.69
CA GLU A 100 57.01 41.15 11.81
C GLU A 100 57.35 39.85 12.56
N SER A 101 56.59 39.54 13.62
CA SER A 101 56.71 38.30 14.39
C SER A 101 55.47 38.02 15.23
N VAL A 102 55.21 36.76 15.54
CA VAL A 102 54.09 36.34 16.39
C VAL A 102 54.54 35.26 17.39
N SER A 103 54.17 35.41 18.67
CA SER A 103 54.32 34.39 19.71
C SER A 103 52.98 34.05 20.37
N MET A 104 52.88 32.86 20.95
CA MET A 104 51.69 32.38 21.65
C MET A 104 52.09 31.80 23.01
N VAL A 105 51.38 32.21 24.05
CA VAL A 105 51.57 31.72 25.43
C VAL A 105 50.44 30.77 25.78
N TYR A 106 50.81 29.63 26.35
CA TYR A 106 49.88 28.56 26.72
C TYR A 106 50.35 27.86 28.01
N GLU A 107 49.44 27.22 28.74
CA GLU A 107 49.73 26.60 30.04
C GLU A 107 49.26 25.15 30.10
N ASN A 108 50.00 24.29 30.82
CA ASN A 108 49.47 23.01 31.29
C ASN A 108 48.61 23.28 32.53
N VAL A 109 47.32 22.96 32.46
CA VAL A 109 46.31 23.32 33.46
C VAL A 109 46.52 22.56 34.78
N GLU A 110 47.04 21.34 34.72
CA GLU A 110 47.28 20.47 35.88
C GLU A 110 48.54 20.84 36.66
N THR A 111 49.60 21.33 36.00
CA THR A 111 50.85 21.77 36.65
C THR A 111 50.91 23.28 36.88
N ALA A 112 50.05 24.06 36.21
CA ALA A 112 50.13 25.51 36.08
C ALA A 112 51.48 26.01 35.50
N GLU A 113 52.19 25.17 34.74
CA GLU A 113 53.42 25.54 34.04
C GLU A 113 53.06 26.21 32.70
N GLN A 114 53.62 27.40 32.46
CA GLN A 114 53.38 28.18 31.23
C GLN A 114 54.56 28.08 30.27
N TYR A 115 54.25 28.08 28.98
CA TYR A 115 55.18 27.93 27.87
C TYR A 115 54.89 29.01 26.82
N GLU A 116 55.89 29.39 26.03
CA GLU A 116 55.75 30.34 24.92
C GLU A 116 56.37 29.73 23.66
N VAL A 117 55.61 29.73 22.56
CA VAL A 117 56.04 29.24 21.25
C VAL A 117 55.99 30.38 20.24
N TRP A 118 56.98 30.45 19.36
CA TRP A 118 57.04 31.41 18.26
C TRP A 118 56.51 30.77 16.98
N ALA A 119 55.87 31.56 16.12
CA ALA A 119 55.42 31.08 14.82
C ALA A 119 56.62 30.61 13.98
N GLY A 120 56.52 29.42 13.39
CA GLY A 120 57.55 28.88 12.49
C GLY A 120 57.45 29.47 11.08
N GLU A 121 56.26 29.91 10.71
CA GLU A 121 55.94 30.53 9.42
C GLU A 121 54.88 31.62 9.62
N ILE A 122 55.05 32.73 8.91
CA ILE A 122 54.09 33.84 8.83
C ILE A 122 53.92 34.15 7.35
N GLN A 123 52.67 34.10 6.87
CA GLN A 123 52.32 34.44 5.49
C GLN A 123 51.11 35.36 5.52
N ASP A 124 51.25 36.53 4.89
CA ASP A 124 50.28 37.62 4.95
C ASP A 124 49.84 37.89 6.41
N ALA A 125 48.53 37.88 6.69
CA ALA A 125 47.98 38.08 8.02
C ALA A 125 47.84 36.77 8.85
N THR A 126 48.52 35.67 8.49
CA THR A 126 48.42 34.36 9.17
C THR A 126 49.75 33.89 9.76
N ALA A 127 49.72 33.35 10.98
CA ALA A 127 50.86 32.77 11.68
C ALA A 127 50.60 31.30 12.07
N VAL A 128 51.62 30.44 11.89
CA VAL A 128 51.54 28.99 12.18
C VAL A 128 52.56 28.58 13.23
N PHE A 129 52.09 27.87 14.26
CA PHE A 129 52.86 27.34 15.37
C PHE A 129 52.96 25.81 15.29
N SER A 130 54.06 25.25 15.77
CA SER A 130 54.25 23.80 15.94
C SER A 130 54.87 23.53 17.31
N ILE A 131 54.26 22.63 18.08
CA ILE A 131 54.65 22.29 19.45
C ILE A 131 54.89 20.78 19.53
N ASP A 132 56.16 20.38 19.65
CA ASP A 132 56.55 18.97 19.74
C ASP A 132 56.32 18.41 21.15
N TYR A 133 55.59 17.30 21.24
CA TYR A 133 55.44 16.54 22.47
C TYR A 133 56.10 15.17 22.34
N LEU A 134 57.11 14.89 23.17
CA LEU A 134 57.90 13.65 23.15
C LEU A 134 57.28 12.59 24.08
N GLU A 135 57.71 11.33 23.98
CA GLU A 135 57.24 10.21 24.84
C GLU A 135 57.24 10.50 26.35
N ASN A 136 58.10 11.41 26.80
CA ASN A 136 58.24 11.81 28.20
C ASN A 136 57.63 13.19 28.53
N SER A 137 56.89 13.82 27.62
CA SER A 137 56.21 15.09 27.87
C SER A 137 55.08 14.93 28.89
N THR A 138 54.85 15.98 29.67
CA THR A 138 53.83 16.02 30.73
C THR A 138 52.43 15.84 30.14
N ALA A 139 51.70 14.84 30.62
CA ALA A 139 50.29 14.67 30.29
C ALA A 139 49.43 15.77 30.95
N GLY A 140 48.37 16.20 30.27
CA GLY A 140 47.43 17.20 30.79
C GLY A 140 46.62 17.92 29.72
N SER A 141 45.77 18.83 30.17
CA SER A 141 45.10 19.83 29.37
C SER A 141 46.03 21.02 29.17
N TYR A 142 46.20 21.45 27.92
CA TYR A 142 46.94 22.63 27.54
C TYR A 142 45.98 23.74 27.09
N HIS A 143 46.10 24.93 27.65
CA HIS A 143 45.19 26.06 27.49
C HIS A 143 45.92 27.26 26.88
N LEU A 144 45.42 27.80 25.76
CA LEU A 144 45.99 28.95 25.08
C LEU A 144 45.52 30.23 25.78
N LEU A 145 46.46 31.06 26.25
CA LEU A 145 46.15 32.23 27.06
C LEU A 145 46.12 33.52 26.24
N LYS A 146 47.10 33.70 25.36
CA LYS A 146 47.31 34.96 24.63
C LYS A 146 48.19 34.78 23.42
N VAL A 147 48.00 35.66 22.44
CA VAL A 147 48.86 35.80 21.26
C VAL A 147 49.49 37.19 21.29
N ARG A 148 50.78 37.29 20.97
CA ARG A 148 51.52 38.54 20.83
C ARG A 148 51.92 38.73 19.39
N THR A 149 51.65 39.91 18.84
CA THR A 149 52.11 40.30 17.51
C THR A 149 53.09 41.47 17.61
N VAL A 150 54.04 41.54 16.68
CA VAL A 150 54.83 42.74 16.43
C VAL A 150 54.51 43.23 15.03
N SER A 151 54.12 44.49 14.90
CA SER A 151 53.78 45.16 13.65
C SER A 151 54.23 46.63 13.75
N ASP A 152 54.93 47.15 12.74
CA ASP A 152 55.54 48.50 12.75
C ASP A 152 56.40 48.79 14.01
N GLY A 153 57.13 47.80 14.50
CA GLY A 153 57.92 47.87 15.73
C GLY A 153 57.13 48.03 17.03
N VAL A 154 55.79 47.90 16.99
CA VAL A 154 54.89 47.94 18.15
C VAL A 154 54.46 46.53 18.52
N THR A 155 54.63 46.15 19.79
CA THR A 155 54.12 44.88 20.32
C THR A 155 52.68 45.04 20.80
N ASN A 156 51.76 44.24 20.24
CA ASN A 156 50.38 44.12 20.69
C ASN A 156 50.19 42.76 21.38
N GLU A 157 49.34 42.69 22.41
CA GLU A 157 48.98 41.45 23.12
C GLU A 157 47.46 41.28 23.08
N ILE A 158 47.01 40.15 22.54
CA ILE A 158 45.60 39.74 22.52
C ILE A 158 45.43 38.66 23.58
N ASP A 159 44.73 38.97 24.66
CA ASP A 159 44.30 37.98 25.64
C ASP A 159 43.10 37.20 25.09
N LEU A 160 43.27 35.90 24.92
CA LEU A 160 42.23 35.05 24.32
C LEU A 160 41.01 34.92 25.24
N GLY A 161 41.23 34.93 26.56
CA GLY A 161 40.16 34.89 27.55
C GLY A 161 39.29 36.16 27.51
N GLU A 162 39.89 37.35 27.42
CA GLU A 162 39.15 38.61 27.25
C GLU A 162 38.48 38.72 25.87
N ALA A 163 39.07 38.12 24.82
CA ALA A 163 38.46 37.99 23.50
C ALA A 163 37.30 36.95 23.44
N GLY A 164 37.04 36.22 24.52
CA GLY A 164 35.97 35.20 24.59
C GLY A 164 36.35 33.83 24.01
N ILE A 165 37.64 33.57 23.83
CA ILE A 165 38.21 32.38 23.18
C ILE A 165 38.86 31.48 24.25
N ASP A 166 38.12 30.47 24.69
CA ASP A 166 38.58 29.43 25.64
C ASP A 166 39.17 28.23 24.88
N SER A 167 40.39 28.40 24.36
CA SER A 167 41.02 27.44 23.45
C SER A 167 41.94 26.45 24.19
N ARG A 168 41.68 25.15 24.06
CA ARG A 168 42.38 24.08 24.78
C ARG A 168 42.67 22.87 23.87
N PHE A 169 43.63 22.03 24.27
CA PHE A 169 43.88 20.69 23.71
C PHE A 169 44.44 19.73 24.77
N GLY A 170 44.23 18.43 24.61
CA GLY A 170 44.70 17.40 25.54
C GLY A 170 45.95 16.68 25.05
N VAL A 171 46.91 16.43 25.93
CA VAL A 171 48.13 15.64 25.64
C VAL A 171 48.16 14.44 26.57
N ASN A 172 48.09 13.23 26.01
CA ASN A 172 47.94 11.95 26.73
C ASN A 172 46.76 11.88 27.74
N GLN A 173 45.89 12.89 27.78
CA GLN A 173 44.74 13.03 28.66
C GLN A 173 43.59 13.68 27.87
N GLU A 174 42.37 13.16 28.00
CA GLU A 174 41.20 13.77 27.35
C GLU A 174 40.93 15.17 27.92
N CYS A 175 40.64 16.12 27.03
CA CYS A 175 40.30 17.49 27.36
C CYS A 175 39.00 17.86 26.63
N ASP A 176 38.04 18.47 27.33
CA ASP A 176 36.88 19.09 26.69
C ASP A 176 37.33 20.39 26.04
N THR A 177 37.19 20.50 24.71
CA THR A 177 37.60 21.68 23.94
C THR A 177 36.48 22.11 22.99
N GLN A 178 36.41 23.41 22.71
CA GLN A 178 35.52 23.99 21.69
C GLN A 178 36.33 24.87 20.74
N PRO A 179 36.17 24.74 19.42
CA PRO A 179 36.43 25.84 18.50
C PRO A 179 35.20 26.74 18.49
N ASP A 180 35.28 27.93 19.10
CA ASP A 180 34.16 28.87 19.20
C ASP A 180 34.51 30.26 18.61
N ALA A 181 33.48 30.89 18.05
CA ALA A 181 33.38 32.26 17.53
C ALA A 181 33.95 32.58 16.13
N VAL A 182 33.03 32.92 15.21
CA VAL A 182 33.22 33.91 14.15
C VAL A 182 32.39 35.14 14.55
N VAL A 183 32.98 36.33 14.45
CA VAL A 183 32.28 37.61 14.65
C VAL A 183 32.00 38.21 13.27
N GLU A 184 30.73 38.47 12.94
CA GLU A 184 30.34 39.24 11.75
C GLU A 184 29.21 40.25 12.06
N GLU A 185 29.16 41.29 11.23
CA GLU A 185 28.67 42.63 11.57
C GLU A 185 27.14 42.82 11.64
N GLU A 186 26.72 43.93 12.29
CA GLU A 186 25.32 44.34 12.38
C GLU A 186 24.75 44.83 11.03
N SER A 187 23.82 44.08 10.45
CA SER A 187 23.03 44.56 9.30
C SER A 187 21.97 45.60 9.72
N THR A 188 22.26 46.88 9.46
CA THR A 188 21.26 47.95 9.53
C THR A 188 20.27 47.90 8.36
N SER A 189 19.12 48.55 8.52
CA SER A 189 17.93 48.27 7.69
C SER A 189 17.84 49.01 6.35
N SER A 190 17.33 48.27 5.35
CA SER A 190 16.31 48.70 4.36
C SER A 190 16.70 49.17 2.94
N SER A 191 15.80 48.81 2.02
CA SER A 191 15.55 49.37 0.69
C SER A 191 16.39 48.86 -0.49
N ALA A 192 15.81 48.95 -1.70
CA ALA A 192 16.10 48.07 -2.83
C ALA A 192 16.86 48.74 -3.99
N ARG A 193 17.69 47.99 -4.73
CA ARG A 193 17.80 48.06 -6.20
C ARG A 193 18.68 46.99 -6.88
N THR A 194 18.10 46.35 -7.90
CA THR A 194 18.61 45.95 -9.26
C THR A 194 20.03 45.40 -9.53
N VAL A 195 20.08 44.58 -10.59
CA VAL A 195 21.15 43.66 -11.07
C VAL A 195 22.26 44.32 -11.91
N ASN A 196 23.46 43.70 -11.91
CA ASN A 196 24.61 43.67 -12.89
C ASN A 196 25.94 43.93 -12.15
N GLU A 197 27.10 43.28 -12.39
CA GLU A 197 27.56 42.15 -13.24
C GLU A 197 28.81 41.49 -12.57
N PRO A 198 29.45 40.41 -13.08
CA PRO A 198 30.32 39.52 -12.28
C PRO A 198 31.85 39.71 -12.43
N GLY A 199 32.62 39.16 -11.47
CA GLY A 199 33.95 38.57 -11.72
C GLY A 199 35.06 38.86 -10.70
N ASN A 200 35.40 37.88 -9.84
CA ASN A 200 36.71 37.20 -9.77
C ASN A 200 36.67 36.05 -8.74
N PRO A 201 37.21 34.84 -9.00
CA PRO A 201 37.44 33.83 -7.96
C PRO A 201 38.75 34.10 -7.20
N VAL A 202 38.85 33.57 -5.97
CA VAL A 202 40.09 33.53 -5.17
C VAL A 202 40.65 32.10 -5.27
N ASN A 203 41.94 31.96 -5.57
CA ASN A 203 42.61 30.66 -5.71
C ASN A 203 43.26 30.24 -4.38
N PHE A 204 43.33 28.94 -4.12
CA PHE A 204 44.07 28.36 -2.98
C PHE A 204 45.36 27.69 -3.48
N LEU A 205 46.41 27.76 -2.66
CA LEU A 205 47.74 27.22 -2.95
C LEU A 205 48.07 26.06 -1.99
N THR A 206 48.68 25.01 -2.53
CA THR A 206 49.04 23.76 -1.83
C THR A 206 50.45 23.30 -2.24
N TYR A 207 51.13 22.51 -1.40
CA TYR A 207 52.44 21.94 -1.73
C TYR A 207 52.31 20.49 -2.25
N ASP A 208 53.16 20.10 -3.21
CA ASP A 208 53.21 18.74 -3.77
C ASP A 208 54.14 17.76 -3.01
N GLU A 209 54.27 16.52 -3.50
CA GLU A 209 55.07 15.45 -2.86
C GLU A 209 56.58 15.77 -2.76
N GLU A 210 57.07 16.77 -3.50
CA GLU A 210 58.45 17.26 -3.43
C GLU A 210 58.61 18.57 -2.63
N GLY A 211 57.51 19.23 -2.25
CA GLY A 211 57.50 20.44 -1.42
C GLY A 211 57.50 21.76 -2.21
N GLU A 212 57.00 21.79 -3.44
CA GLU A 212 56.84 23.01 -4.26
C GLU A 212 55.35 23.40 -4.40
N LEU A 213 55.07 24.69 -4.63
CA LEU A 213 53.71 25.28 -4.61
C LEU A 213 52.92 25.10 -5.92
N VAL A 214 51.65 24.65 -5.80
CA VAL A 214 50.69 24.45 -6.90
C VAL A 214 49.26 24.81 -6.48
N GLU A 215 48.46 25.39 -7.38
CA GLU A 215 47.07 25.82 -7.12
C GLU A 215 46.06 24.65 -7.12
N SER A 216 45.07 24.68 -6.22
CA SER A 216 43.98 23.67 -6.10
C SER A 216 42.62 24.31 -5.72
N GLU A 217 41.51 23.61 -5.99
CA GLU A 217 40.15 24.22 -6.00
C GLU A 217 39.22 23.91 -4.80
N SER A 218 39.58 23.06 -3.83
CA SER A 218 38.74 22.83 -2.62
C SER A 218 39.45 22.18 -1.43
N VAL A 219 39.04 22.54 -0.21
CA VAL A 219 39.62 22.11 1.07
C VAL A 219 39.39 20.61 1.39
N GLU A 220 38.31 20.00 0.90
CA GLU A 220 37.97 18.61 1.24
C GLU A 220 38.98 17.56 0.73
N GLU A 221 39.80 17.85 -0.28
CA GLU A 221 40.75 16.87 -0.84
C GLU A 221 42.03 16.71 0.03
N ALA A 222 42.29 17.65 0.95
CA ALA A 222 43.46 17.63 1.84
C ALA A 222 43.34 16.69 3.06
N VAL A 223 42.15 16.10 3.31
CA VAL A 223 41.84 15.44 4.61
C VAL A 223 41.65 13.91 4.50
N GLU A 224 41.43 13.35 3.30
CA GLU A 224 41.08 11.92 3.13
C GLU A 224 42.27 10.94 3.24
N GLU A 225 43.52 11.33 2.92
CA GLU A 225 44.64 10.36 2.87
C GLU A 225 45.29 10.00 4.22
N ALA A 226 44.85 10.60 5.33
CA ALA A 226 45.53 10.47 6.62
C ALA A 226 45.20 9.23 7.49
N LYS A 227 44.26 8.33 7.09
CA LYS A 227 43.70 7.33 8.05
C LYS A 227 43.41 5.91 7.53
N THR A 228 44.41 5.02 7.57
CA THR A 228 44.19 3.56 7.78
C THR A 228 45.34 2.87 8.53
N ASP A 229 45.11 2.41 9.78
CA ASP A 229 45.30 0.99 10.18
C ASP A 229 44.76 0.66 11.61
N VAL A 230 44.74 -0.63 12.00
CA VAL A 230 43.74 -1.32 12.89
C VAL A 230 44.41 -2.43 13.74
N PRO A 231 43.94 -2.93 14.94
CA PRO A 231 42.68 -2.76 15.73
C PRO A 231 42.83 -2.51 17.27
N ALA A 232 41.73 -2.49 18.08
CA ALA A 232 41.49 -3.46 19.21
C ALA A 232 40.24 -3.23 20.14
N VAL A 233 39.52 -4.34 20.40
CA VAL A 233 38.95 -4.86 21.68
C VAL A 233 38.53 -3.93 22.86
N ALA A 234 37.22 -3.69 22.96
CA ALA A 234 36.30 -3.83 24.13
C ALA A 234 36.63 -3.42 25.60
N SER A 235 35.64 -2.72 26.21
CA SER A 235 35.36 -2.56 27.68
C SER A 235 36.31 -1.60 28.43
N ARG A 236 35.92 -0.64 29.30
CA ARG A 236 34.70 -0.31 30.11
C ARG A 236 34.91 1.12 30.72
N VAL A 237 33.98 1.86 31.37
CA VAL A 237 32.63 1.58 31.94
C VAL A 237 31.67 2.81 31.80
N ALA A 238 30.74 3.01 32.74
CA ALA A 238 29.83 4.15 32.98
C ALA A 238 30.54 5.35 33.69
N GLU A 239 29.97 6.54 33.94
CA GLU A 239 28.60 6.85 34.42
C GLU A 239 28.04 8.21 33.94
N THR A 240 26.78 8.20 33.48
CA THR A 240 25.73 9.10 34.00
C THR A 240 24.42 8.30 34.05
N SER A 241 23.69 8.40 35.15
CA SER A 241 22.60 7.46 35.48
C SER A 241 21.20 8.12 35.46
N GLU A 242 20.20 7.28 35.16
CA GLU A 242 18.80 7.41 35.58
C GLU A 242 17.97 8.63 35.11
N LYS A 243 17.44 8.53 33.87
CA LYS A 243 16.00 8.69 33.66
C LYS A 243 15.38 7.35 33.28
N ALA A 244 14.95 6.57 34.28
CA ALA A 244 14.23 5.32 34.08
C ALA A 244 12.74 5.59 33.72
N GLY A 245 12.50 6.26 32.59
CA GLY A 245 11.17 6.66 32.15
C GLY A 245 11.13 6.99 30.66
N ASN A 246 9.94 6.85 30.06
CA ASN A 246 9.69 7.17 28.66
C ASN A 246 9.91 8.67 28.38
N LEU A 247 10.82 8.98 27.46
CA LEU A 247 11.19 10.32 27.01
C LEU A 247 10.00 11.01 26.32
N ILE A 248 9.68 12.25 26.69
CA ILE A 248 8.64 13.05 26.05
C ILE A 248 9.26 14.11 25.14
N VAL A 249 9.29 13.82 23.84
CA VAL A 249 9.75 14.75 22.79
C VAL A 249 8.56 15.54 22.27
N VAL A 250 8.67 16.86 22.20
CA VAL A 250 7.71 17.72 21.49
C VAL A 250 8.38 18.28 20.26
N ILE A 251 7.84 17.97 19.08
CA ILE A 251 8.30 18.56 17.83
C ILE A 251 7.42 19.78 17.53
N ASP A 252 8.06 20.92 17.31
CA ASP A 252 7.40 22.15 16.87
C ASP A 252 7.68 22.38 15.38
N PRO A 253 6.70 22.20 14.48
CA PRO A 253 6.85 22.65 13.12
C PRO A 253 6.77 24.19 13.14
N GLY A 254 7.91 24.85 12.89
CA GLY A 254 8.05 26.30 12.94
C GLY A 254 7.00 27.02 12.11
N HIS A 255 6.63 28.23 12.53
CA HIS A 255 5.58 29.06 11.93
C HIS A 255 4.21 28.35 11.88
N GLY A 256 3.24 28.84 11.09
CA GLY A 256 1.92 28.22 10.92
C GLY A 256 0.73 29.17 11.05
N GLY A 257 -0.37 28.84 10.37
CA GLY A 257 -1.56 29.67 10.33
C GLY A 257 -1.30 31.01 9.63
N TYR A 258 -1.37 32.10 10.39
CA TYR A 258 -1.16 33.46 9.90
C TYR A 258 0.31 33.77 9.60
N ASP A 259 1.25 33.06 10.25
CA ASP A 259 2.69 33.24 10.06
C ASP A 259 3.20 32.27 8.97
N PRO A 260 3.65 32.75 7.80
CA PRO A 260 4.15 31.90 6.72
C PRO A 260 5.59 31.38 6.94
N GLY A 261 6.35 31.99 7.85
CA GLY A 261 7.81 31.90 7.85
C GLY A 261 8.42 32.51 6.58
N ALA A 262 9.66 32.12 6.28
CA ALA A 262 10.33 32.50 5.05
C ALA A 262 9.58 32.01 3.79
N VAL A 263 9.61 32.84 2.74
CA VAL A 263 9.10 32.48 1.41
C VAL A 263 10.29 32.31 0.48
N GLY A 264 10.55 31.07 0.11
CA GLY A 264 11.69 30.69 -0.71
C GLY A 264 11.39 30.66 -2.20
N VAL A 265 12.29 30.00 -2.93
CA VAL A 265 12.19 29.88 -4.39
C VAL A 265 10.85 29.29 -4.84
N ASN A 266 10.35 29.77 -5.98
CA ASN A 266 9.04 29.39 -6.54
C ASN A 266 7.83 29.61 -5.60
N GLY A 267 7.97 30.44 -4.55
CA GLY A 267 6.89 30.74 -3.61
C GLY A 267 6.62 29.64 -2.58
N ALA A 268 7.58 28.71 -2.39
CA ALA A 268 7.52 27.74 -1.31
C ALA A 268 7.52 28.45 0.06
N LYS A 269 6.67 28.00 0.98
CA LYS A 269 6.55 28.58 2.33
C LYS A 269 7.15 27.65 3.36
N GLU A 270 7.97 28.20 4.22
CA GLU A 270 8.61 27.47 5.30
C GLU A 270 7.60 26.67 6.13
N LYS A 271 6.50 27.30 6.56
CA LYS A 271 5.47 26.67 7.40
C LYS A 271 4.86 25.37 6.83
N ASP A 272 4.87 25.20 5.51
CA ASP A 272 4.31 24.04 4.81
C ASP A 272 5.34 22.91 4.70
N LEU A 273 6.62 23.26 4.58
CA LEU A 273 7.75 22.32 4.52
C LEU A 273 8.11 21.82 5.92
N THR A 274 8.22 22.70 6.92
CA THR A 274 8.50 22.35 8.32
C THR A 274 7.42 21.41 8.88
N LEU A 275 6.15 21.62 8.52
CA LEU A 275 5.05 20.71 8.89
C LEU A 275 5.22 19.29 8.32
N LYS A 276 5.83 19.14 7.14
CA LYS A 276 6.11 17.82 6.56
C LYS A 276 7.31 17.16 7.23
N ILE A 277 8.43 17.88 7.35
CA ILE A 277 9.65 17.40 8.01
C ILE A 277 9.30 16.92 9.44
N ALA A 278 8.57 17.73 10.21
CA ALA A 278 8.14 17.40 11.56
C ALA A 278 7.23 16.16 11.66
N LYS A 279 6.37 15.92 10.65
CA LYS A 279 5.59 14.67 10.56
C LYS A 279 6.46 13.46 10.29
N TYR A 280 7.48 13.60 9.44
CA TYR A 280 8.42 12.52 9.14
C TYR A 280 9.39 12.21 10.28
N CYS A 281 9.83 13.23 11.01
CA CYS A 281 10.59 13.04 12.26
C CYS A 281 9.75 12.34 13.33
N LYS A 282 8.49 12.74 13.52
CA LYS A 282 7.56 12.01 14.38
C LYS A 282 7.39 10.55 13.95
N GLU A 283 7.11 10.30 12.67
CA GLU A 283 6.91 8.95 12.12
C GLU A 283 8.14 8.05 12.36
N GLU A 284 9.36 8.59 12.24
CA GLU A 284 10.60 7.85 12.45
C GLU A 284 10.94 7.67 13.93
N LEU A 285 10.71 8.67 14.80
CA LEU A 285 10.91 8.54 16.24
C LEU A 285 9.96 7.53 16.88
N GLU A 286 8.71 7.41 16.39
CA GLU A 286 7.74 6.38 16.83
C GLU A 286 8.13 4.94 16.43
N LYS A 287 9.35 4.74 15.88
CA LYS A 287 9.98 3.44 15.63
C LYS A 287 11.00 3.06 16.72
N TYR A 288 11.33 3.97 17.62
CA TYR A 288 12.28 3.77 18.72
C TYR A 288 11.53 3.44 20.02
N GLY A 289 12.12 2.60 20.87
CA GLY A 289 11.56 2.27 22.18
C GLY A 289 11.81 3.38 23.20
N GLY A 290 10.89 3.55 24.14
CA GLY A 290 11.07 4.47 25.28
C GLY A 290 10.87 5.96 24.97
N VAL A 291 10.18 6.31 23.87
CA VAL A 291 9.87 7.71 23.51
C VAL A 291 8.38 7.90 23.17
N THR A 292 7.82 9.02 23.60
CA THR A 292 6.50 9.52 23.21
C THR A 292 6.66 10.87 22.54
N VAL A 293 6.15 10.99 21.31
CA VAL A 293 6.30 12.21 20.49
C VAL A 293 4.99 12.97 20.36
N TYR A 294 4.97 14.23 20.78
CA TYR A 294 3.87 15.17 20.50
C TYR A 294 4.27 16.16 19.41
N MET A 295 3.27 16.80 18.79
CA MET A 295 3.47 17.96 17.92
C MET A 295 2.66 19.14 18.43
N THR A 296 3.21 20.34 18.38
CA THR A 296 2.49 21.58 18.73
C THR A 296 1.33 21.84 17.76
N ARG A 297 1.52 21.56 16.47
CA ARG A 297 0.50 21.58 15.41
C ARG A 297 0.63 20.38 14.47
N THR A 298 -0.50 19.88 13.96
CA THR A 298 -0.55 18.80 12.96
C THR A 298 -1.14 19.25 11.61
N THR A 299 -1.63 20.49 11.56
CA THR A 299 -2.18 21.18 10.39
C THR A 299 -1.59 22.59 10.28
N ASP A 300 -2.02 23.36 9.27
CA ASP A 300 -1.62 24.76 9.11
C ASP A 300 -2.41 25.68 10.07
N THR A 301 -2.01 25.67 11.35
CA THR A 301 -2.65 26.43 12.42
C THR A 301 -1.61 26.98 13.38
N GLY A 302 -1.77 28.24 13.80
CA GLY A 302 -1.12 28.73 15.02
C GLY A 302 -1.78 28.14 16.27
N LEU A 303 -1.08 28.16 17.40
CA LEU A 303 -1.61 27.77 18.71
C LEU A 303 -2.35 28.93 19.39
N SER A 304 -2.11 30.17 18.94
CA SER A 304 -2.86 31.33 19.41
C SER A 304 -3.99 31.79 18.46
N PRO A 305 -5.19 32.10 18.98
CA PRO A 305 -6.24 32.77 18.21
C PRO A 305 -6.02 34.28 18.04
N SER A 306 -4.95 34.87 18.60
CA SER A 306 -4.71 36.33 18.60
C SER A 306 -3.92 36.85 17.39
N ASN A 307 -3.44 35.96 16.51
CA ASN A 307 -2.50 36.27 15.42
C ASN A 307 -1.25 37.07 15.87
N ASN A 308 -0.79 36.86 17.11
CA ASN A 308 0.38 37.52 17.68
C ASN A 308 1.52 36.51 17.91
N LEU A 309 2.70 36.78 17.33
CA LEU A 309 3.84 35.85 17.34
C LEU A 309 4.38 35.57 18.75
N SER A 310 4.45 36.58 19.62
CA SER A 310 4.93 36.41 21.00
C SER A 310 4.00 35.50 21.82
N ASP A 311 2.69 35.69 21.67
CA ASP A 311 1.66 34.85 22.30
C ASP A 311 1.61 33.42 21.70
N ASP A 312 1.87 33.26 20.40
CA ASP A 312 1.97 31.93 19.75
C ASP A 312 3.20 31.14 20.23
N LEU A 313 4.38 31.78 20.25
CA LEU A 313 5.63 31.19 20.75
C LEU A 313 5.51 30.80 22.23
N LYS A 314 4.87 31.65 23.04
CA LYS A 314 4.55 31.33 24.44
C LYS A 314 3.66 30.09 24.56
N LYS A 315 2.61 29.98 23.72
CA LYS A 315 1.69 28.83 23.72
C LYS A 315 2.33 27.53 23.26
N ARG A 316 3.34 27.57 22.38
CA ARG A 316 4.15 26.38 22.02
C ARG A 316 4.90 25.83 23.23
N VAL A 317 5.52 26.70 24.03
CA VAL A 317 6.20 26.30 25.27
C VAL A 317 5.21 25.89 26.37
N GLU A 318 4.08 26.58 26.52
CA GLU A 318 3.01 26.17 27.45
C GLU A 318 2.42 24.80 27.08
N TYR A 319 2.25 24.51 25.79
CA TYR A 319 1.84 23.20 25.28
C TYR A 319 2.88 22.13 25.65
N ALA A 320 4.17 22.37 25.36
CA ALA A 320 5.24 21.44 25.66
C ALA A 320 5.35 21.16 27.17
N LYS A 321 5.31 22.21 27.99
CA LYS A 321 5.25 22.12 29.45
C LYS A 321 4.01 21.35 29.94
N GLY A 322 2.85 21.57 29.31
CA GLY A 322 1.60 20.85 29.59
C GLY A 322 1.67 19.35 29.23
N LYS A 323 2.50 18.97 28.26
CA LYS A 323 2.85 17.57 27.95
C LYS A 323 3.91 16.97 28.88
N LYS A 324 4.54 17.79 29.74
CA LYS A 324 5.75 17.44 30.52
C LYS A 324 6.90 17.04 29.59
N ALA A 325 7.14 17.83 28.54
CA ALA A 325 8.24 17.62 27.63
C ALA A 325 9.57 17.49 28.38
N ASP A 326 10.35 16.47 28.02
CA ASP A 326 11.78 16.42 28.33
C ASP A 326 12.56 17.30 27.35
N VAL A 327 12.07 17.47 26.11
CA VAL A 327 12.70 18.34 25.10
C VAL A 327 11.70 18.88 24.07
N LEU A 328 11.99 20.08 23.56
CA LEU A 328 11.26 20.74 22.45
C LEU A 328 12.20 20.94 21.24
N VAL A 329 11.88 20.33 20.10
CA VAL A 329 12.66 20.48 18.86
C VAL A 329 11.86 21.31 17.86
N SER A 330 12.26 22.55 17.62
CA SER A 330 11.62 23.40 16.61
C SER A 330 12.28 23.24 15.25
N MET A 331 11.49 23.12 14.20
CA MET A 331 11.95 22.86 12.84
C MET A 331 11.69 24.05 11.93
N HIS A 332 12.76 24.57 11.34
CA HIS A 332 12.80 25.79 10.54
C HIS A 332 13.64 25.60 9.27
N LEU A 333 13.59 26.60 8.39
CA LEU A 333 14.41 26.69 7.18
C LEU A 333 15.07 28.07 7.10
N ASN A 334 16.39 28.06 6.95
CA ASN A 334 17.19 29.27 6.79
C ASN A 334 16.69 30.14 5.63
N SER A 335 16.90 31.45 5.74
CA SER A 335 16.73 32.41 4.65
C SER A 335 17.58 33.65 4.87
N THR A 336 18.26 34.12 3.83
CA THR A 336 18.98 35.42 3.84
C THR A 336 18.22 36.52 3.12
N GLY A 337 17.25 36.16 2.27
CA GLY A 337 16.66 37.05 1.26
C GLY A 337 17.58 37.29 0.04
N LEU A 338 18.81 36.76 0.05
CA LEU A 338 19.81 36.89 -1.01
C LEU A 338 19.99 35.60 -1.83
N GLY A 339 19.51 34.46 -1.33
CA GLY A 339 19.54 33.16 -2.03
C GLY A 339 20.94 32.57 -2.28
N LYS A 340 21.98 33.07 -1.60
CA LYS A 340 23.37 32.61 -1.75
C LYS A 340 23.80 31.59 -0.71
N ALA A 341 23.49 31.80 0.56
CA ALA A 341 23.87 30.88 1.63
C ALA A 341 23.18 29.51 1.46
N HIS A 342 23.81 28.45 1.95
CA HIS A 342 23.34 27.06 1.86
C HIS A 342 23.86 26.24 3.05
N GLY A 343 23.15 25.17 3.40
CA GLY A 343 23.52 24.25 4.48
C GLY A 343 22.64 24.33 5.73
N ALA A 344 23.00 23.50 6.71
CA ALA A 344 22.29 23.29 7.95
C ALA A 344 22.99 23.95 9.14
N GLU A 345 22.22 24.52 10.07
CA GLU A 345 22.69 24.93 11.40
C GLU A 345 21.65 24.57 12.48
N VAL A 346 22.09 24.36 13.72
CA VAL A 346 21.18 24.09 14.85
C VAL A 346 21.50 25.02 16.02
N TYR A 347 20.53 25.86 16.40
CA TYR A 347 20.64 26.71 17.57
C TYR A 347 20.22 25.99 18.86
N TYR A 348 21.05 26.08 19.90
CA TYR A 348 20.83 25.45 21.20
C TYR A 348 20.94 26.45 22.37
N PRO A 349 20.50 26.09 23.59
CA PRO A 349 20.59 26.96 24.74
C PRO A 349 22.03 27.12 25.21
N ASN A 350 22.44 28.35 25.53
CA ASN A 350 23.73 28.64 26.18
C ASN A 350 23.88 27.90 27.54
N ALA A 351 25.08 27.90 28.14
CA ALA A 351 25.30 27.25 29.44
C ALA A 351 25.13 28.19 30.66
N ASN A 352 24.91 29.50 30.47
CA ASN A 352 25.03 30.48 31.55
C ASN A 352 23.88 30.45 32.58
N TYR A 353 22.70 29.98 32.18
CA TYR A 353 21.54 29.77 33.04
C TYR A 353 21.06 28.34 32.90
N ASN A 354 20.95 27.63 34.03
CA ASN A 354 20.61 26.21 34.07
C ASN A 354 21.53 25.37 33.14
N PRO A 355 22.84 25.24 33.47
CA PRO A 355 23.85 24.64 32.59
C PRO A 355 23.53 23.20 32.16
N GLY A 356 22.83 22.42 33.00
CA GLY A 356 22.39 21.07 32.61
C GLY A 356 21.48 21.07 31.38
N VAL A 357 20.56 22.04 31.28
CA VAL A 357 19.69 22.23 30.11
C VAL A 357 20.47 22.75 28.90
N GLY A 358 21.49 23.60 29.11
CA GLY A 358 22.40 24.02 28.05
C GLY A 358 23.17 22.85 27.44
N ASN A 359 23.80 22.04 28.29
CA ASN A 359 24.60 20.87 27.89
C ASN A 359 23.73 19.79 27.20
N GLU A 360 22.52 19.53 27.71
CA GLU A 360 21.57 18.60 27.09
C GLU A 360 21.17 19.09 25.68
N GLY A 361 20.84 20.38 25.55
CA GLY A 361 20.55 21.00 24.25
C GLY A 361 21.72 20.98 23.27
N LYS A 362 22.95 21.19 23.76
CA LYS A 362 24.19 21.11 22.95
C LYS A 362 24.42 19.70 22.41
N ASN A 363 24.32 18.68 23.27
CA ASN A 363 24.44 17.27 22.86
C ASN A 363 23.40 16.93 21.78
N LEU A 364 22.13 17.33 21.99
CA LEU A 364 21.07 17.11 21.01
C LEU A 364 21.34 17.79 19.66
N ALA A 365 21.70 19.07 19.68
CA ALA A 365 22.01 19.83 18.48
C ALA A 365 23.15 19.18 17.69
N SER A 366 24.22 18.74 18.37
CA SER A 366 25.34 18.03 17.76
C SER A 366 24.91 16.75 17.02
N LYS A 367 24.03 15.93 17.61
CA LYS A 367 23.57 14.69 16.96
C LYS A 367 22.67 14.96 15.75
N ILE A 368 21.80 15.98 15.80
CA ILE A 368 20.94 16.35 14.67
C ILE A 368 21.79 16.94 13.54
N GLN A 369 22.67 17.90 13.84
CA GLN A 369 23.57 18.51 12.85
C GLN A 369 24.36 17.45 12.09
N LYS A 370 24.94 16.48 12.81
CA LYS A 370 25.68 15.37 12.20
C LYS A 370 24.85 14.53 11.22
N GLU A 371 23.60 14.21 11.55
CA GLU A 371 22.73 13.44 10.65
C GLU A 371 22.24 14.26 9.46
N LEU A 372 22.04 15.58 9.61
CA LEU A 372 21.70 16.49 8.50
C LEU A 372 22.88 16.65 7.53
N VAL A 373 24.09 16.89 8.03
CA VAL A 373 25.32 16.93 7.23
C VAL A 373 25.56 15.58 6.53
N GLY A 374 25.23 14.47 7.19
CA GLY A 374 25.23 13.12 6.60
C GLY A 374 24.27 12.91 5.41
N LEU A 375 23.35 13.84 5.14
CA LEU A 375 22.53 13.87 3.91
C LEU A 375 23.19 14.67 2.77
N GLY A 376 24.34 15.30 3.00
CA GLY A 376 25.07 16.14 2.05
C GLY A 376 24.79 17.64 2.16
N LEU A 377 24.16 18.10 3.25
CA LEU A 377 24.02 19.54 3.52
C LEU A 377 25.35 20.09 4.03
N THR A 378 25.71 21.31 3.59
CA THR A 378 26.91 22.01 4.09
C THR A 378 26.79 22.20 5.60
N ASP A 379 27.84 21.85 6.34
CA ASP A 379 27.89 22.04 7.79
C ASP A 379 28.12 23.53 8.09
N ARG A 380 27.17 24.16 8.80
CA ARG A 380 27.30 25.52 9.34
C ARG A 380 27.38 25.53 10.87
N GLY A 381 27.60 24.36 11.47
CA GLY A 381 27.79 24.16 12.89
C GLY A 381 26.52 24.22 13.75
N ILE A 382 26.73 23.98 15.04
CA ILE A 382 25.74 24.24 16.10
C ILE A 382 26.07 25.58 16.76
N LYS A 383 25.05 26.34 17.17
CA LYS A 383 25.22 27.73 17.58
C LYS A 383 24.45 28.08 18.84
N ILE A 384 24.98 29.01 19.63
CA ILE A 384 24.19 29.75 20.62
C ILE A 384 23.86 31.14 20.08
N ARG A 385 22.85 31.79 20.64
CA ARG A 385 22.59 33.21 20.37
C ARG A 385 22.05 33.87 21.63
N ASN A 386 22.77 34.87 22.14
CA ASN A 386 22.37 35.64 23.31
C ASN A 386 21.51 36.85 22.91
N SER A 387 20.76 37.41 23.87
CA SER A 387 19.90 38.57 23.66
C SER A 387 20.72 39.85 23.39
N GLY A 388 20.50 40.46 22.23
CA GLY A 388 21.09 41.76 21.86
C GLY A 388 20.50 42.96 22.61
N THR A 389 19.47 42.78 23.46
CA THR A 389 18.87 43.87 24.26
C THR A 389 19.25 43.82 25.73
N ASN A 390 20.28 43.02 26.10
CA ASN A 390 20.71 42.80 27.47
C ASN A 390 19.57 42.35 28.42
N THR A 391 18.56 41.64 27.91
CA THR A 391 17.59 40.96 28.79
C THR A 391 18.27 39.82 29.53
N LEU A 392 18.00 39.73 30.83
CA LEU A 392 18.66 38.79 31.74
C LEU A 392 17.71 37.68 32.19
N TYR A 393 18.29 36.56 32.60
CA TYR A 393 17.63 35.55 33.42
C TYR A 393 17.48 36.01 34.88
N PRO A 394 16.66 35.33 35.70
CA PRO A 394 16.42 35.73 37.09
C PRO A 394 17.64 35.77 38.02
N ASP A 395 18.77 35.16 37.62
CA ASP A 395 20.05 35.18 38.35
C ASP A 395 21.01 36.27 37.86
N GLY A 396 20.62 37.06 36.85
CA GLY A 396 21.44 38.13 36.26
C GLY A 396 22.28 37.70 35.06
N SER A 397 22.26 36.43 34.65
CA SER A 397 22.96 35.96 33.45
C SER A 397 22.25 36.40 32.16
N LEU A 398 22.98 36.50 31.04
CA LEU A 398 22.45 37.00 29.76
C LEU A 398 21.49 35.98 29.10
N GLN A 399 20.29 36.41 28.74
CA GLN A 399 19.24 35.53 28.20
C GLN A 399 19.55 35.03 26.79
N ASP A 400 19.10 33.82 26.43
CA ASP A 400 19.12 33.36 25.04
C ASP A 400 18.16 34.20 24.17
N TYR A 401 18.49 34.40 22.89
CA TYR A 401 17.71 35.22 21.96
C TYR A 401 16.35 34.60 21.60
N TYR A 402 16.35 33.31 21.24
CA TYR A 402 15.16 32.65 20.70
C TYR A 402 14.12 32.36 21.78
N ALA A 403 12.88 32.80 21.54
CA ALA A 403 11.80 32.74 22.52
C ALA A 403 11.47 31.32 23.01
N LEU A 404 11.56 30.32 22.13
CA LEU A 404 11.35 28.92 22.51
C LEU A 404 12.47 28.41 23.43
N ILE A 405 13.72 28.80 23.17
CA ILE A 405 14.90 28.42 23.95
C ILE A 405 14.80 28.99 25.37
N TRP A 406 14.70 30.32 25.51
CA TRP A 406 14.74 30.92 26.85
C TRP A 406 13.51 30.61 27.71
N GLN A 407 12.33 30.47 27.11
CA GLN A 407 11.13 30.08 27.85
C GLN A 407 11.17 28.61 28.29
N SER A 408 11.67 27.69 27.46
CA SER A 408 11.80 26.28 27.82
C SER A 408 12.87 26.06 28.88
N LYS A 409 14.03 26.73 28.75
CA LYS A 409 15.08 26.72 29.77
C LYS A 409 14.60 27.20 31.14
N ARG A 410 13.78 28.28 31.18
CA ARG A 410 13.07 28.73 32.39
C ARG A 410 11.96 27.79 32.87
N ALA A 411 11.41 26.96 31.98
CA ALA A 411 10.45 25.91 32.33
C ALA A 411 11.12 24.59 32.77
N GLY A 412 12.45 24.46 32.63
CA GLY A 412 13.25 23.36 33.13
C GLY A 412 13.60 22.27 32.10
N PHE A 413 13.44 22.52 30.79
CA PHE A 413 13.77 21.58 29.73
C PHE A 413 14.42 22.27 28.52
N PRO A 414 15.31 21.59 27.76
CA PRO A 414 15.91 22.16 26.55
C PRO A 414 14.89 22.41 25.45
N ALA A 415 15.15 23.47 24.68
CA ALA A 415 14.62 23.62 23.34
C ALA A 415 15.74 23.98 22.36
N ILE A 416 15.61 23.52 21.12
CA ILE A 416 16.54 23.81 20.03
C ILE A 416 15.77 24.29 18.78
N ILE A 417 16.45 25.02 17.91
CA ILE A 417 15.95 25.42 16.59
C ILE A 417 16.81 24.72 15.53
N VAL A 418 16.21 23.85 14.72
CA VAL A 418 16.86 23.14 13.62
C VAL A 418 16.59 23.90 12.32
N GLU A 419 17.61 24.56 11.80
CA GLU A 419 17.57 25.34 10.56
C GLU A 419 18.17 24.48 9.42
N HIS A 420 17.32 23.75 8.70
CA HIS A 420 17.80 22.64 7.87
C HIS A 420 18.58 23.09 6.62
N ALA A 421 17.99 23.94 5.80
CA ALA A 421 18.49 24.31 4.48
C ALA A 421 17.94 25.69 4.11
N PHE A 422 18.63 26.40 3.21
CA PHE A 422 18.23 27.74 2.80
C PHE A 422 17.09 27.67 1.78
N ILE A 423 15.88 28.09 2.17
CA ILE A 423 14.68 28.01 1.32
C ILE A 423 14.73 29.00 0.15
N ASP A 424 15.47 30.09 0.30
CA ASP A 424 15.74 31.11 -0.72
C ASP A 424 16.87 30.72 -1.67
N ASN A 425 17.68 29.71 -1.33
CA ASN A 425 18.71 29.15 -2.20
C ASN A 425 18.12 28.06 -3.13
N ILE A 426 18.35 28.22 -4.42
CA ILE A 426 17.78 27.34 -5.46
C ILE A 426 18.35 25.92 -5.41
N ASP A 427 19.61 25.74 -5.03
CA ASP A 427 20.28 24.45 -4.97
C ASP A 427 19.92 23.69 -3.70
N ASP A 428 19.88 24.34 -2.54
CA ASP A 428 19.37 23.73 -1.30
C ASP A 428 17.90 23.32 -1.46
N TYR A 429 17.08 24.19 -2.06
CA TYR A 429 15.71 23.85 -2.40
C TYR A 429 15.65 22.64 -3.34
N ASN A 430 16.40 22.67 -4.45
CA ASN A 430 16.39 21.59 -5.42
C ASN A 430 16.95 20.28 -4.86
N LYS A 431 17.97 20.29 -3.99
CA LYS A 431 18.57 19.09 -3.41
C LYS A 431 17.75 18.52 -2.24
N TYR A 432 17.23 19.35 -1.35
CA TYR A 432 16.70 18.92 -0.04
C TYR A 432 15.21 19.24 0.23
N LEU A 433 14.60 20.20 -0.48
CA LEU A 433 13.24 20.67 -0.15
C LEU A 433 12.19 20.40 -1.24
N SER A 434 12.61 20.24 -2.49
CA SER A 434 11.76 20.18 -3.69
C SER A 434 10.86 18.94 -3.82
N SER A 435 10.97 17.95 -2.94
CA SER A 435 10.12 16.77 -2.99
C SER A 435 9.88 16.14 -1.62
N ASP A 436 8.75 15.45 -1.53
CA ASP A 436 8.27 14.82 -0.29
C ASP A 436 9.26 13.78 0.27
N ALA A 437 9.96 13.05 -0.61
CA ALA A 437 11.01 12.10 -0.23
C ALA A 437 12.23 12.77 0.41
N LYS A 438 12.55 14.01 0.01
CA LYS A 438 13.70 14.78 0.56
C LYS A 438 13.35 15.39 1.92
N LEU A 439 12.14 15.96 2.05
CA LEU A 439 11.59 16.39 3.34
C LEU A 439 11.48 15.22 4.33
N LYS A 440 11.20 14.00 3.83
CA LYS A 440 11.25 12.77 4.64
C LYS A 440 12.66 12.36 5.05
N ALA A 441 13.66 12.57 4.18
CA ALA A 441 15.06 12.32 4.54
C ALA A 441 15.53 13.25 5.68
N LEU A 442 15.21 14.54 5.59
CA LEU A 442 15.48 15.52 6.66
C LEU A 442 14.84 15.08 8.00
N GLY A 443 13.53 14.79 7.99
CA GLY A 443 12.85 14.34 9.22
C GLY A 443 13.41 13.04 9.80
N ILE A 444 13.88 12.12 8.95
CA ILE A 444 14.56 10.89 9.40
C ILE A 444 15.92 11.21 10.03
N ALA A 445 16.67 12.19 9.52
CA ALA A 445 17.93 12.64 10.12
C ALA A 445 17.70 13.24 11.51
N ASP A 446 16.72 14.13 11.66
CA ASP A 446 16.35 14.69 12.97
C ASP A 446 16.01 13.59 13.98
N ALA A 447 15.17 12.63 13.56
CA ALA A 447 14.74 11.52 14.40
C ALA A 447 15.89 10.65 14.88
N LYS A 448 16.87 10.37 14.00
CA LYS A 448 18.09 9.65 14.39
C LYS A 448 18.97 10.48 15.31
N GLY A 449 19.10 11.79 15.07
CA GLY A 449 19.87 12.70 15.93
C GLY A 449 19.30 12.72 17.35
N ILE A 450 17.98 12.90 17.47
CA ILE A 450 17.23 12.81 18.73
C ILE A 450 17.44 11.43 19.38
N ALA A 451 17.31 10.34 18.61
CA ALA A 451 17.53 9.00 19.14
C ALA A 451 18.95 8.78 19.66
N GLN A 452 19.98 9.25 18.96
CA GLN A 452 21.37 9.17 19.41
C GLN A 452 21.64 10.02 20.65
N ALA A 453 21.04 11.22 20.74
CA ALA A 453 21.23 12.13 21.87
C ALA A 453 20.69 11.55 23.18
N TYR A 454 19.59 10.79 23.11
CA TYR A 454 18.89 10.20 24.25
C TYR A 454 19.07 8.67 24.38
N GLY A 455 20.01 8.07 23.63
CA GLY A 455 20.30 6.63 23.72
C GLY A 455 19.15 5.71 23.31
N LEU A 456 18.21 6.19 22.50
CA LEU A 456 17.02 5.43 22.10
C LEU A 456 17.41 4.30 21.13
N GLY A 457 17.10 3.07 21.51
CA GLY A 457 17.25 1.89 20.66
C GLY A 457 15.94 1.48 19.98
N LYS A 458 16.04 0.89 18.79
CA LYS A 458 14.92 0.13 18.21
C LYS A 458 14.91 -1.27 18.85
N GLY A 459 13.77 -1.68 19.41
CA GLY A 459 13.61 -3.02 19.95
C GLY A 459 13.47 -4.07 18.85
N GLN A 460 13.46 -5.35 19.24
CA GLN A 460 13.40 -6.47 18.33
C GLN A 460 12.20 -7.38 18.59
N TRP A 461 11.55 -7.80 17.51
CA TRP A 461 10.54 -8.85 17.53
C TRP A 461 11.20 -10.22 17.62
N ILE A 462 10.76 -11.04 18.57
CA ILE A 462 11.25 -12.40 18.79
C ILE A 462 10.06 -13.36 18.74
N GLN A 463 10.25 -14.52 18.09
CA GLN A 463 9.21 -15.54 17.94
C GLN A 463 9.66 -16.89 18.53
N ASN A 464 8.73 -17.61 19.16
CA ASN A 464 8.85 -19.04 19.45
C ASN A 464 7.52 -19.76 19.17
N ASP A 465 7.45 -21.06 19.52
CA ASP A 465 6.27 -21.92 19.34
C ASP A 465 4.98 -21.41 20.01
N LYS A 466 5.05 -20.48 20.96
CA LYS A 466 3.90 -19.87 21.65
C LYS A 466 3.42 -18.57 21.00
N GLY A 467 4.27 -17.89 20.22
CA GLY A 467 3.93 -16.63 19.57
C GLY A 467 5.10 -15.65 19.51
N TRP A 468 4.75 -14.39 19.22
CA TRP A 468 5.67 -13.26 19.17
C TRP A 468 5.72 -12.51 20.50
N TRP A 469 6.89 -11.99 20.88
CA TRP A 469 7.05 -10.93 21.87
C TRP A 469 7.98 -9.84 21.33
N TYR A 470 7.98 -8.68 21.98
CA TYR A 470 8.88 -7.59 21.65
C TYR A 470 9.86 -7.36 22.80
N GLN A 471 11.15 -7.44 22.50
CA GLN A 471 12.23 -7.16 23.43
C GLN A 471 12.75 -5.73 23.18
N TYR A 472 12.78 -4.91 24.22
CA TYR A 472 13.36 -3.58 24.15
C TYR A 472 14.91 -3.65 24.11
N ALA A 473 15.56 -2.54 23.81
CA ALA A 473 17.01 -2.48 23.66
C ALA A 473 17.80 -2.77 24.96
N ASP A 474 17.17 -2.58 26.12
CA ASP A 474 17.73 -2.92 27.44
C ASP A 474 17.64 -4.43 27.78
N GLY A 475 17.04 -5.23 26.89
CA GLY A 475 16.83 -6.66 27.07
C GLY A 475 15.55 -7.05 27.82
N SER A 476 14.80 -6.09 28.37
CA SER A 476 13.46 -6.32 28.92
C SER A 476 12.42 -6.50 27.80
N TYR A 477 11.16 -6.82 28.12
CA TYR A 477 10.15 -7.12 27.11
C TYR A 477 8.75 -6.64 27.50
N ALA A 478 7.95 -6.29 26.48
CA ALA A 478 6.59 -5.79 26.65
C ALA A 478 5.68 -6.85 27.29
N LYS A 479 4.90 -6.47 28.31
CA LYS A 479 4.02 -7.38 29.08
C LYS A 479 2.90 -6.63 29.80
N ASN A 480 1.65 -7.13 29.69
CA ASN A 480 0.42 -6.47 30.19
C ASN A 480 0.30 -4.99 29.76
N THR A 481 0.63 -4.69 28.50
CA THR A 481 0.79 -3.31 28.03
C THR A 481 0.47 -3.17 26.55
N TRP A 482 0.11 -1.96 26.17
CA TRP A 482 0.02 -1.48 24.80
C TRP A 482 1.34 -0.83 24.40
N GLU A 483 1.92 -1.24 23.27
CA GLU A 483 3.14 -0.64 22.73
C GLU A 483 2.92 -0.11 21.32
N ALA A 484 3.42 1.09 21.05
CA ALA A 484 3.60 1.60 19.70
C ALA A 484 4.96 1.12 19.18
N ILE A 485 4.95 0.27 18.14
CA ILE A 485 6.14 -0.31 17.54
C ILE A 485 6.07 -0.06 16.03
N ASN A 486 7.07 0.63 15.47
CA ASN A 486 7.11 0.99 14.05
C ASN A 486 5.85 1.73 13.55
N GLY A 487 5.25 2.60 14.37
CA GLY A 487 4.04 3.34 14.02
C GLY A 487 2.72 2.54 14.08
N ALA A 488 2.75 1.30 14.57
CA ALA A 488 1.56 0.47 14.80
C ALA A 488 1.42 0.11 16.28
N TRP A 489 0.18 0.01 16.78
CA TRP A 489 -0.10 -0.38 18.17
C TRP A 489 -0.29 -1.89 18.29
N TYR A 490 0.27 -2.48 19.35
CA TYR A 490 0.17 -3.89 19.69
C TYR A 490 -0.14 -4.03 21.18
N HIS A 491 -0.84 -5.08 21.59
CA HIS A 491 -1.06 -5.40 23.00
C HIS A 491 -0.36 -6.72 23.37
N PHE A 492 0.29 -6.76 24.54
CA PHE A 492 1.02 -7.92 25.05
C PHE A 492 0.41 -8.48 26.33
N ASP A 493 0.30 -9.80 26.44
CA ASP A 493 -0.29 -10.46 27.61
C ASP A 493 0.62 -10.50 28.84
N SER A 494 0.16 -11.17 29.89
CA SER A 494 0.86 -11.34 31.17
C SER A 494 2.11 -12.22 31.11
N ASN A 495 2.38 -12.87 29.99
CA ASN A 495 3.60 -13.61 29.69
C ASN A 495 4.50 -12.87 28.69
N GLY A 496 4.04 -11.73 28.18
CA GLY A 496 4.72 -10.91 27.19
C GLY A 496 4.43 -11.28 25.74
N TYR A 497 3.45 -12.13 25.45
CA TYR A 497 3.12 -12.52 24.08
C TYR A 497 2.09 -11.57 23.46
N MET A 498 2.39 -11.15 22.23
CA MET A 498 1.55 -10.31 21.39
C MET A 498 0.18 -10.96 21.16
N GLN A 499 -0.89 -10.20 21.42
CA GLN A 499 -2.26 -10.62 21.21
C GLN A 499 -2.69 -10.42 19.75
N THR A 500 -3.67 -11.21 19.31
CA THR A 500 -4.27 -11.15 17.97
C THR A 500 -5.79 -11.35 18.05
N GLY A 501 -6.53 -10.88 17.05
CA GLY A 501 -7.98 -10.97 16.99
C GLY A 501 -8.71 -10.02 17.94
N TRP A 502 -9.86 -10.45 18.45
CA TRP A 502 -10.68 -9.65 19.37
C TRP A 502 -10.02 -9.53 20.74
N PHE A 503 -9.66 -8.30 21.12
CA PHE A 503 -9.16 -7.98 22.45
C PHE A 503 -10.19 -7.13 23.21
N THR A 504 -10.25 -7.26 24.54
CA THR A 504 -11.21 -6.53 25.38
C THR A 504 -10.52 -6.09 26.67
N GLU A 505 -10.57 -4.80 26.95
CA GLU A 505 -9.97 -4.17 28.12
C GLU A 505 -11.02 -3.32 28.82
N GLY A 506 -11.44 -3.73 30.02
CA GLY A 506 -12.62 -3.16 30.68
C GLY A 506 -13.88 -3.31 29.81
N THR A 507 -14.46 -2.19 29.39
CA THR A 507 -15.60 -2.15 28.46
C THR A 507 -15.20 -1.88 27.00
N ALA A 508 -13.94 -1.52 26.74
CA ALA A 508 -13.45 -1.22 25.40
C ALA A 508 -13.13 -2.51 24.65
N LYS A 509 -13.50 -2.57 23.37
CA LYS A 509 -13.16 -3.65 22.45
C LYS A 509 -12.27 -3.15 21.34
N TYR A 510 -11.27 -3.94 21.01
CA TYR A 510 -10.28 -3.68 19.98
C TYR A 510 -10.22 -4.89 19.04
N TYR A 511 -9.72 -4.68 17.83
CA TYR A 511 -9.38 -5.77 16.93
C TYR A 511 -7.93 -5.64 16.49
N LEU A 512 -7.14 -6.64 16.89
CA LEU A 512 -5.76 -6.81 16.53
C LEU A 512 -5.71 -7.72 15.29
N ASP A 513 -4.99 -7.33 14.26
CA ASP A 513 -4.94 -8.08 13.01
C ASP A 513 -4.46 -9.54 13.24
N PRO A 514 -5.18 -10.57 12.76
CA PRO A 514 -4.83 -11.97 13.03
C PRO A 514 -3.47 -12.43 12.48
N ALA A 515 -2.90 -11.75 11.48
CA ALA A 515 -1.63 -12.14 10.87
C ALA A 515 -0.43 -11.39 11.48
N SER A 516 -0.63 -10.14 11.90
CA SER A 516 0.43 -9.22 12.32
C SER A 516 0.32 -8.72 13.76
N GLY A 517 -0.86 -8.77 14.39
CA GLY A 517 -1.13 -8.24 15.73
C GLY A 517 -1.40 -6.72 15.79
N VAL A 518 -1.35 -6.03 14.65
CA VAL A 518 -1.59 -4.58 14.56
C VAL A 518 -3.02 -4.22 14.98
N MET A 519 -3.18 -3.30 15.91
CA MET A 519 -4.46 -2.72 16.27
C MET A 519 -5.07 -1.95 15.10
N LEU A 520 -6.22 -2.41 14.63
CA LEU A 520 -6.93 -1.78 13.53
C LEU A 520 -7.73 -0.55 14.00
N THR A 521 -7.74 0.47 13.15
CA THR A 521 -8.55 1.68 13.30
C THR A 521 -9.42 1.90 12.06
N GLY A 522 -10.40 2.79 12.14
CA GLY A 522 -11.29 3.13 11.03
C GLY A 522 -12.26 2.00 10.64
N TRP A 523 -12.67 2.01 9.37
CA TRP A 523 -13.59 1.02 8.79
C TRP A 523 -12.89 -0.33 8.58
N GLN A 524 -13.44 -1.40 9.15
CA GLN A 524 -12.90 -2.75 9.02
C GLN A 524 -13.99 -3.77 8.70
N GLN A 525 -13.73 -4.69 7.77
CA GLN A 525 -14.64 -5.77 7.42
C GLN A 525 -14.14 -7.09 8.01
N ILE A 526 -14.75 -7.53 9.11
CA ILE A 526 -14.34 -8.72 9.88
C ILE A 526 -15.44 -9.77 9.74
N ASN A 527 -15.11 -10.98 9.26
CA ASN A 527 -16.07 -12.07 9.01
C ASN A 527 -17.30 -11.62 8.18
N ASN A 528 -17.05 -10.85 7.12
CA ASN A 528 -18.06 -10.26 6.22
C ASN A 528 -19.06 -9.29 6.89
N LYS A 529 -18.71 -8.74 8.06
CA LYS A 529 -19.46 -7.69 8.77
C LYS A 529 -18.61 -6.43 8.91
N TRP A 530 -19.24 -5.26 8.79
CA TRP A 530 -18.56 -3.98 8.95
C TRP A 530 -18.55 -3.51 10.39
N TYR A 531 -17.40 -3.04 10.84
CA TYR A 531 -17.13 -2.43 12.14
C TYR A 531 -16.43 -1.09 11.92
N TYR A 532 -16.52 -0.19 12.90
CA TYR A 532 -15.69 1.01 12.93
C TYR A 532 -14.98 1.14 14.28
N PHE A 533 -13.67 1.34 14.22
CA PHE A 533 -12.81 1.56 15.36
C PHE A 533 -12.34 3.02 15.35
N ASN A 534 -12.40 3.72 16.49
CA ASN A 534 -11.97 5.12 16.55
C ASN A 534 -10.44 5.27 16.43
N GLY A 535 -9.93 6.51 16.52
CA GLY A 535 -8.48 6.78 16.44
C GLY A 535 -7.63 6.15 17.55
N SER A 536 -8.26 5.65 18.61
CA SER A 536 -7.62 4.88 19.70
C SER A 536 -7.91 3.38 19.60
N GLY A 537 -8.43 2.89 18.47
CA GLY A 537 -8.75 1.48 18.24
C GLY A 537 -9.99 0.95 18.94
N ILE A 538 -10.79 1.81 19.60
CA ILE A 538 -11.99 1.37 20.32
C ILE A 538 -13.15 1.21 19.32
N MET A 539 -13.73 0.01 19.30
CA MET A 539 -14.91 -0.34 18.51
C MET A 539 -16.12 0.51 18.93
N LEU A 540 -16.73 1.21 17.98
CA LEU A 540 -17.90 2.03 18.24
C LEU A 540 -19.21 1.21 18.25
N THR A 541 -20.21 1.73 18.97
CA THR A 541 -21.58 1.21 19.05
C THR A 541 -22.57 2.36 19.04
N GLY A 542 -23.84 2.11 18.69
CA GLY A 542 -24.90 3.11 18.59
C GLY A 542 -24.79 4.00 17.35
N TRP A 543 -25.46 5.15 17.38
CA TRP A 543 -25.39 6.18 16.33
C TRP A 543 -24.07 6.95 16.42
N GLN A 544 -23.36 7.06 15.30
CA GLN A 544 -22.03 7.66 15.24
C GLN A 544 -21.86 8.48 13.96
N TRP A 545 -21.33 9.70 14.10
CA TRP A 545 -20.92 10.53 12.97
C TRP A 545 -19.49 10.20 12.58
N ILE A 546 -19.29 9.77 11.34
CA ILE A 546 -17.99 9.44 10.76
C ILE A 546 -17.79 10.35 9.55
N GLY A 547 -16.98 11.40 9.73
CA GLY A 547 -16.95 12.53 8.81
C GLY A 547 -18.29 13.27 8.79
N THR A 548 -18.84 13.49 7.60
CA THR A 548 -20.13 14.17 7.38
C THR A 548 -21.33 13.22 7.32
N THR A 549 -21.14 11.93 7.58
CA THR A 549 -22.20 10.90 7.46
C THR A 549 -22.44 10.22 8.80
N CYS A 550 -23.71 10.04 9.17
CA CYS A 550 -24.11 9.29 10.36
C CYS A 550 -24.35 7.81 10.02
N TYR A 551 -23.90 6.91 10.89
CA TYR A 551 -24.04 5.46 10.78
C TYR A 551 -24.58 4.90 12.10
N TYR A 552 -25.16 3.70 12.05
CA TYR A 552 -25.56 2.98 13.26
C TYR A 552 -24.82 1.64 13.38
N PHE A 553 -24.27 1.39 14.55
CA PHE A 553 -23.63 0.12 14.93
C PHE A 553 -24.45 -0.54 16.05
N ASP A 554 -24.69 -1.84 15.96
CA ASP A 554 -25.42 -2.57 17.00
C ASP A 554 -24.62 -2.71 18.32
N GLY A 555 -25.22 -3.32 19.34
CA GLY A 555 -24.54 -3.57 20.63
C GLY A 555 -23.34 -4.53 20.56
N THR A 556 -23.09 -5.14 19.40
CA THR A 556 -21.89 -5.94 19.11
C THR A 556 -20.88 -5.22 18.20
N GLY A 557 -21.18 -3.98 17.79
CA GLY A 557 -20.36 -3.13 16.93
C GLY A 557 -20.59 -3.33 15.42
N VAL A 558 -21.58 -4.11 15.02
CA VAL A 558 -21.85 -4.38 13.60
C VAL A 558 -22.65 -3.25 12.98
N MET A 559 -22.16 -2.68 11.87
CA MET A 559 -22.84 -1.64 11.12
C MET A 559 -24.17 -2.17 10.54
N ALA A 560 -25.25 -1.44 10.77
CA ALA A 560 -26.53 -1.66 10.12
C ALA A 560 -26.48 -1.16 8.65
N ALA A 561 -27.10 -1.90 7.73
CA ALA A 561 -27.22 -1.53 6.32
C ALA A 561 -28.58 -1.96 5.75
N ASP A 562 -29.10 -1.19 4.80
CA ASP A 562 -30.42 -1.32 4.15
C ASP A 562 -31.56 -1.64 5.14
N THR A 563 -31.67 -0.86 6.22
CA THR A 563 -32.58 -1.17 7.31
C THR A 563 -33.03 0.06 8.09
N TRP A 564 -34.08 -0.10 8.91
CA TRP A 564 -34.63 0.93 9.78
C TRP A 564 -34.15 0.75 11.20
N ILE A 565 -33.56 1.79 11.77
CA ILE A 565 -33.17 1.90 13.17
C ILE A 565 -34.17 2.82 13.85
N GLY A 566 -35.20 2.23 14.47
CA GLY A 566 -36.34 2.98 15.00
C GLY A 566 -37.18 3.58 13.87
N ASN A 567 -37.13 4.91 13.74
CA ASN A 567 -37.81 5.69 12.69
C ASN A 567 -36.86 6.21 11.60
N ASP A 568 -35.56 5.95 11.75
CA ASP A 568 -34.51 6.43 10.85
C ASP A 568 -34.05 5.30 9.92
N TYR A 569 -33.77 5.61 8.65
CA TYR A 569 -33.31 4.64 7.66
C TYR A 569 -31.83 4.80 7.35
N VAL A 570 -31.11 3.69 7.31
CA VAL A 570 -29.76 3.58 6.77
C VAL A 570 -29.79 2.83 5.44
N ASN A 571 -29.13 3.37 4.41
CA ASN A 571 -29.12 2.78 3.07
C ASN A 571 -28.20 1.54 2.99
N SER A 572 -28.03 0.96 1.80
CA SER A 572 -27.17 -0.22 1.56
C SER A 572 -25.72 -0.06 1.98
N ASN A 573 -25.24 1.18 2.12
CA ASN A 573 -23.88 1.51 2.53
C ASN A 573 -23.81 1.88 4.03
N GLY A 574 -24.90 1.66 4.78
CA GLY A 574 -25.05 1.99 6.21
C GLY A 574 -25.21 3.47 6.54
N ALA A 575 -25.18 4.35 5.52
CA ALA A 575 -25.33 5.78 5.71
C ALA A 575 -26.80 6.13 6.02
N TRP A 576 -27.01 6.89 7.11
CA TRP A 576 -28.29 7.49 7.45
C TRP A 576 -28.77 8.41 6.33
N VAL A 577 -30.06 8.34 6.02
CA VAL A 577 -30.68 9.15 4.98
C VAL A 577 -31.73 10.07 5.63
N PRO A 578 -31.41 11.36 5.87
CA PRO A 578 -32.32 12.31 6.47
C PRO A 578 -33.62 12.46 5.66
N GLY A 579 -34.74 12.62 6.36
CA GLY A 579 -36.05 12.84 5.74
C GLY A 579 -36.73 11.60 5.15
N MET A 580 -36.11 10.42 5.19
CA MET A 580 -36.78 9.16 4.83
C MET A 580 -37.88 8.85 5.83
N ILE A 581 -39.14 8.80 5.36
CA ILE A 581 -40.29 8.52 6.21
C ILE A 581 -40.55 7.02 6.20
N LYS A 582 -40.70 6.42 7.39
CA LYS A 582 -41.00 5.00 7.53
C LYS A 582 -42.31 4.66 6.79
N PRO A 583 -42.27 3.78 5.75
CA PRO A 583 -43.45 3.40 5.02
C PRO A 583 -44.33 2.52 5.90
N GLY A 584 -45.65 2.60 5.71
CA GLY A 584 -46.58 1.93 6.59
C GLY A 584 -48.01 2.43 6.48
N TRP A 585 -48.88 1.73 7.19
CA TRP A 585 -50.28 2.07 7.32
C TRP A 585 -50.47 3.31 8.18
N VAL A 586 -51.27 4.25 7.68
CA VAL A 586 -51.68 5.48 8.36
C VAL A 586 -53.21 5.48 8.42
N GLN A 587 -53.77 5.87 9.57
CA GLN A 587 -55.20 6.07 9.74
C GLN A 587 -55.48 7.53 10.03
N ASP A 588 -56.42 8.12 9.29
CA ASP A 588 -56.99 9.44 9.57
C ASP A 588 -58.53 9.41 9.47
N GLU A 589 -59.16 10.59 9.49
CA GLU A 589 -60.62 10.75 9.45
C GLU A 589 -61.27 10.17 8.18
N GLY A 590 -60.52 10.07 7.07
CA GLY A 590 -60.99 9.47 5.81
C GLY A 590 -60.82 7.95 5.71
N GLY A 591 -59.98 7.35 6.57
CA GLY A 591 -59.77 5.92 6.67
C GLY A 591 -58.30 5.52 6.72
N TRP A 592 -58.02 4.27 6.34
CA TRP A 592 -56.65 3.74 6.26
C TRP A 592 -56.05 3.99 4.87
N TRP A 593 -54.83 4.49 4.82
CA TRP A 593 -54.02 4.58 3.60
C TRP A 593 -52.61 4.04 3.85
N TYR A 594 -51.89 3.73 2.77
CA TYR A 594 -50.50 3.26 2.85
C TYR A 594 -49.54 4.33 2.34
N ARG A 595 -48.58 4.71 3.19
CA ARG A 595 -47.58 5.73 2.88
C ARG A 595 -46.30 5.08 2.37
N HIS A 596 -45.83 5.55 1.22
CA HIS A 596 -44.57 5.16 0.61
C HIS A 596 -43.36 5.84 1.26
N LYS A 597 -42.15 5.34 0.98
CA LYS A 597 -40.88 5.87 1.53
C LYS A 597 -40.63 7.35 1.20
N ASP A 598 -41.16 7.83 0.07
CA ASP A 598 -41.05 9.20 -0.44
C ASP A 598 -42.20 10.11 0.03
N GLY A 599 -43.09 9.61 0.90
CA GLY A 599 -44.29 10.33 1.36
C GLY A 599 -45.48 10.29 0.40
N SER A 600 -45.35 9.66 -0.78
CA SER A 600 -46.48 9.42 -1.68
C SER A 600 -47.40 8.29 -1.17
N TYR A 601 -48.51 8.05 -1.88
CA TYR A 601 -49.48 6.99 -1.55
C TYR A 601 -50.26 6.55 -2.79
N THR A 602 -50.74 5.30 -2.78
CA THR A 602 -51.44 4.67 -3.90
C THR A 602 -52.89 5.14 -4.03
N ARG A 603 -53.35 5.35 -5.27
CA ARG A 603 -54.72 5.82 -5.60
C ARG A 603 -55.27 5.07 -6.81
N SER A 604 -56.55 4.71 -6.76
CA SER A 604 -57.28 3.97 -7.81
C SER A 604 -56.57 2.72 -8.34
N ASN A 605 -55.84 2.00 -7.48
CA ASN A 605 -54.97 0.92 -7.92
C ASN A 605 -54.79 -0.16 -6.85
N TRP A 606 -54.33 -1.32 -7.29
CA TRP A 606 -53.89 -2.44 -6.47
C TRP A 606 -52.50 -2.19 -5.91
N GLU A 607 -52.27 -2.57 -4.65
CA GLU A 607 -50.93 -2.62 -4.07
C GLU A 607 -50.73 -3.92 -3.27
N LYS A 608 -49.50 -4.46 -3.30
CA LYS A 608 -49.14 -5.65 -2.55
C LYS A 608 -48.26 -5.27 -1.36
N ILE A 609 -48.86 -5.20 -0.18
CA ILE A 609 -48.24 -4.77 1.07
C ILE A 609 -48.06 -6.00 1.96
N GLU A 610 -46.84 -6.25 2.44
CA GLU A 610 -46.49 -7.40 3.30
C GLU A 610 -46.98 -8.76 2.76
N GLY A 611 -46.95 -8.92 1.44
CA GLY A 611 -47.37 -10.14 0.74
C GLY A 611 -48.88 -10.28 0.49
N GLN A 612 -49.71 -9.41 1.06
CA GLN A 612 -51.17 -9.37 0.85
C GLN A 612 -51.53 -8.29 -0.18
N TRP A 613 -52.60 -8.52 -0.95
CA TRP A 613 -53.11 -7.52 -1.90
C TRP A 613 -54.16 -6.64 -1.24
N TYR A 614 -54.11 -5.35 -1.55
CA TYR A 614 -55.04 -4.32 -1.13
C TYR A 614 -55.44 -3.49 -2.35
N TYR A 615 -56.60 -2.82 -2.29
CA TYR A 615 -57.01 -1.85 -3.32
C TYR A 615 -57.33 -0.51 -2.67
N PHE A 616 -56.90 0.57 -3.33
CA PHE A 616 -57.09 1.94 -2.86
C PHE A 616 -58.03 2.69 -3.79
N ASN A 617 -58.98 3.43 -3.20
CA ASN A 617 -59.93 4.25 -3.94
C ASN A 617 -59.25 5.51 -4.54
N ALA A 618 -60.03 6.36 -5.22
CA ALA A 618 -59.53 7.56 -5.88
C ALA A 618 -58.92 8.61 -4.92
N ALA A 619 -59.36 8.65 -3.66
CA ALA A 619 -58.79 9.51 -2.63
C ALA A 619 -57.50 8.93 -2.01
N GLY A 620 -57.28 7.62 -2.14
CA GLY A 620 -56.09 6.92 -1.62
C GLY A 620 -56.35 6.09 -0.38
N TYR A 621 -57.63 5.91 0.00
CA TYR A 621 -58.01 5.07 1.13
C TYR A 621 -58.28 3.63 0.69
N MET A 622 -57.81 2.70 1.52
CA MET A 622 -58.01 1.26 1.41
C MET A 622 -59.50 0.93 1.50
N VAL A 623 -59.99 0.10 0.57
CA VAL A 623 -61.39 -0.34 0.56
C VAL A 623 -61.58 -1.71 1.22
N THR A 624 -62.76 -1.94 1.77
CA THR A 624 -63.19 -3.22 2.34
C THR A 624 -64.43 -3.75 1.59
N GLY A 625 -64.80 -5.03 1.80
CA GLY A 625 -65.99 -5.64 1.20
C GLY A 625 -65.87 -5.98 -0.30
N TRP A 626 -67.02 -6.13 -0.97
CA TRP A 626 -67.11 -6.45 -2.40
C TRP A 626 -66.75 -5.26 -3.28
N GLN A 627 -65.86 -5.47 -4.24
CA GLN A 627 -65.37 -4.43 -5.16
C GLN A 627 -65.40 -4.94 -6.60
N ASN A 628 -65.97 -4.18 -7.53
CA ASN A 628 -65.94 -4.47 -8.97
C ASN A 628 -64.86 -3.62 -9.62
N ILE A 629 -63.75 -4.25 -10.01
CA ILE A 629 -62.55 -3.60 -10.52
C ILE A 629 -62.24 -4.20 -11.89
N GLY A 630 -62.22 -3.37 -12.93
CA GLY A 630 -61.99 -3.82 -14.31
C GLY A 630 -63.04 -4.80 -14.85
N GLY A 631 -64.25 -4.83 -14.28
CA GLY A 631 -65.32 -5.77 -14.64
C GLY A 631 -65.26 -7.13 -13.93
N SER A 632 -64.30 -7.33 -13.02
CA SER A 632 -64.19 -8.51 -12.17
C SER A 632 -64.52 -8.18 -10.72
N TRP A 633 -65.19 -9.11 -10.01
CA TRP A 633 -65.49 -8.95 -8.59
C TRP A 633 -64.39 -9.53 -7.70
N TYR A 634 -64.05 -8.78 -6.66
CA TYR A 634 -63.07 -9.12 -5.63
C TYR A 634 -63.69 -8.87 -4.26
N TYR A 635 -63.21 -9.55 -3.22
CA TYR A 635 -63.62 -9.28 -1.84
C TYR A 635 -62.41 -8.95 -0.96
N MET A 636 -62.50 -7.82 -0.28
CA MET A 636 -61.56 -7.36 0.72
C MET A 636 -62.13 -7.66 2.11
N ASP A 637 -61.34 -8.23 3.03
CA ASP A 637 -61.78 -8.43 4.41
C ASP A 637 -61.90 -7.11 5.19
N THR A 638 -62.23 -7.20 6.49
CA THR A 638 -62.35 -6.02 7.36
C THR A 638 -61.03 -5.31 7.62
N SER A 639 -59.89 -5.95 7.33
CA SER A 639 -58.55 -5.34 7.32
C SER A 639 -58.12 -4.87 5.92
N GLY A 640 -59.00 -4.97 4.91
CA GLY A 640 -58.76 -4.58 3.52
C GLY A 640 -57.98 -5.58 2.67
N LYS A 641 -57.66 -6.76 3.21
CA LYS A 641 -56.90 -7.79 2.48
C LYS A 641 -57.80 -8.48 1.47
N MET A 642 -57.34 -8.54 0.23
CA MET A 642 -57.97 -9.31 -0.84
C MET A 642 -57.95 -10.80 -0.49
N LEU A 643 -59.14 -11.37 -0.30
CA LEU A 643 -59.26 -12.78 0.01
C LEU A 643 -59.06 -13.64 -1.24
N THR A 644 -58.59 -14.86 -1.01
CA THR A 644 -58.48 -15.93 -2.01
C THR A 644 -59.04 -17.23 -1.44
N GLY A 645 -59.26 -18.23 -2.29
CA GLY A 645 -59.80 -19.52 -1.91
C GLY A 645 -61.28 -19.48 -1.50
N TRP A 646 -61.67 -20.43 -0.64
CA TRP A 646 -63.03 -20.59 -0.13
C TRP A 646 -63.35 -19.53 0.92
N GLN A 647 -64.41 -18.76 0.70
CA GLN A 647 -64.87 -17.73 1.63
C GLN A 647 -66.37 -17.86 1.91
N THR A 648 -66.79 -17.60 3.15
CA THR A 648 -68.21 -17.51 3.52
C THR A 648 -68.51 -16.06 3.88
N ILE A 649 -69.35 -15.41 3.08
CA ILE A 649 -69.63 -13.98 3.17
C ILE A 649 -71.15 -13.81 3.30
N GLY A 650 -71.59 -13.29 4.45
CA GLY A 650 -72.99 -13.40 4.85
C GLY A 650 -73.40 -14.88 5.00
N SER A 651 -74.55 -15.26 4.44
CA SER A 651 -75.05 -16.64 4.45
C SER A 651 -74.53 -17.52 3.30
N SER A 652 -73.74 -16.97 2.36
CA SER A 652 -73.36 -17.64 1.11
C SER A 652 -71.87 -17.98 1.06
N LYS A 653 -71.53 -19.09 0.41
CA LYS A 653 -70.15 -19.49 0.11
C LYS A 653 -69.75 -19.01 -1.28
N TYR A 654 -68.50 -18.59 -1.41
CA TYR A 654 -67.88 -18.07 -2.63
C TYR A 654 -66.50 -18.72 -2.80
N TYR A 655 -65.97 -18.71 -4.02
CA TYR A 655 -64.56 -19.02 -4.26
C TYR A 655 -63.91 -17.90 -5.06
N LEU A 656 -62.82 -17.38 -4.52
CA LEU A 656 -61.99 -16.35 -5.12
C LEU A 656 -60.71 -17.06 -5.62
N ASN A 657 -60.35 -16.91 -6.89
CA ASN A 657 -59.21 -17.65 -7.45
C ASN A 657 -57.85 -17.14 -6.91
N GLY A 658 -56.73 -17.69 -7.40
CA GLY A 658 -55.39 -17.28 -6.99
C GLY A 658 -55.03 -15.81 -7.27
N SER A 659 -55.83 -15.11 -8.08
CA SER A 659 -55.75 -13.67 -8.34
C SER A 659 -56.85 -12.86 -7.64
N GLY A 660 -57.62 -13.48 -6.73
CA GLY A 660 -58.71 -12.86 -5.97
C GLY A 660 -60.03 -12.67 -6.74
N VAL A 661 -60.07 -13.05 -8.02
CA VAL A 661 -61.29 -12.91 -8.84
C VAL A 661 -62.33 -13.93 -8.38
N MET A 662 -63.53 -13.45 -8.07
CA MET A 662 -64.69 -14.27 -7.76
C MET A 662 -65.10 -15.11 -8.96
N LEU A 663 -65.12 -16.44 -8.77
CA LEU A 663 -65.52 -17.36 -9.83
C LEU A 663 -67.04 -17.48 -9.95
N THR A 664 -67.48 -17.73 -11.17
CA THR A 664 -68.85 -18.07 -11.55
C THR A 664 -68.85 -19.33 -12.43
N GLY A 665 -70.00 -19.99 -12.57
CA GLY A 665 -70.13 -21.24 -13.33
C GLY A 665 -69.52 -22.47 -12.65
N TRP A 666 -69.27 -23.53 -13.43
CA TRP A 666 -68.62 -24.76 -12.98
C TRP A 666 -67.11 -24.59 -12.82
N GLN A 667 -66.56 -25.01 -11.68
CA GLN A 667 -65.15 -24.81 -11.33
C GLN A 667 -64.57 -26.00 -10.58
N TRP A 668 -63.38 -26.46 -10.98
CA TRP A 668 -62.62 -27.49 -10.29
C TRP A 668 -61.68 -26.89 -9.25
N ILE A 669 -61.85 -27.29 -7.99
CA ILE A 669 -61.12 -26.78 -6.83
C ILE A 669 -60.71 -27.96 -5.96
N ASN A 670 -59.40 -28.14 -5.74
CA ASN A 670 -58.85 -29.23 -4.92
C ASN A 670 -59.46 -30.61 -5.22
N SER A 671 -59.48 -30.98 -6.49
CA SER A 671 -60.00 -32.25 -7.03
C SER A 671 -61.50 -32.51 -6.82
N LYS A 672 -62.30 -31.46 -6.57
CA LYS A 672 -63.77 -31.49 -6.55
C LYS A 672 -64.32 -30.40 -7.47
N CYS A 673 -65.41 -30.67 -8.20
CA CYS A 673 -66.08 -29.66 -9.01
C CYS A 673 -67.20 -28.99 -8.19
N TYR A 674 -67.45 -27.70 -8.41
CA TYR A 674 -68.45 -26.89 -7.73
C TYR A 674 -69.14 -25.97 -8.72
N TYR A 675 -70.39 -25.58 -8.46
CA TYR A 675 -71.09 -24.59 -9.28
C TYR A 675 -71.34 -23.29 -8.49
N PHE A 676 -70.94 -22.16 -9.08
CA PHE A 676 -71.19 -20.83 -8.57
C PHE A 676 -72.19 -20.10 -9.48
N THR A 677 -73.19 -19.47 -8.90
CA THR A 677 -74.21 -18.69 -9.61
C THR A 677 -73.62 -17.42 -10.24
N ALA A 678 -74.42 -16.67 -11.01
CA ALA A 678 -73.98 -15.41 -11.62
C ALA A 678 -73.57 -14.33 -10.61
N SER A 679 -74.06 -14.40 -9.36
CA SER A 679 -73.61 -13.57 -8.24
C SER A 679 -72.40 -14.14 -7.48
N GLY A 680 -71.84 -15.28 -7.93
CA GLY A 680 -70.72 -15.97 -7.31
C GLY A 680 -71.07 -16.88 -6.12
N ALA A 681 -72.33 -16.92 -5.68
CA ALA A 681 -72.75 -17.78 -4.58
C ALA A 681 -72.77 -19.26 -5.03
N MET A 682 -72.12 -20.12 -4.24
CA MET A 682 -72.01 -21.58 -4.45
C MET A 682 -73.37 -22.26 -4.26
N ALA A 683 -73.77 -23.08 -5.22
CA ALA A 683 -74.93 -23.96 -5.09
C ALA A 683 -74.60 -25.15 -4.16
N SER A 684 -75.60 -25.60 -3.40
CA SER A 684 -75.51 -26.83 -2.58
C SER A 684 -76.85 -27.54 -2.50
N ASN A 685 -76.79 -28.86 -2.27
CA ASN A 685 -77.93 -29.77 -2.13
C ASN A 685 -78.97 -29.67 -3.27
N THR A 686 -78.51 -29.52 -4.51
CA THR A 686 -79.38 -29.20 -5.65
C THR A 686 -78.83 -29.75 -6.97
N TRP A 687 -79.69 -29.78 -8.00
CA TRP A 687 -79.32 -30.15 -9.36
C TRP A 687 -78.98 -28.90 -10.19
N ILE A 688 -77.88 -28.96 -10.92
CA ILE A 688 -77.43 -27.95 -11.88
C ILE A 688 -77.39 -28.64 -13.25
N GLY A 689 -78.52 -28.62 -13.95
CA GLY A 689 -78.71 -29.46 -15.15
C GLY A 689 -78.84 -30.94 -14.78
N ASN A 690 -78.06 -31.80 -15.44
CA ASN A 690 -78.04 -33.25 -15.17
C ASN A 690 -77.12 -33.64 -14.00
N ASP A 691 -76.43 -32.66 -13.40
CA ASP A 691 -75.37 -32.86 -12.42
C ASP A 691 -75.81 -32.41 -11.03
N TYR A 692 -75.58 -33.24 -10.02
CA TYR A 692 -75.97 -32.94 -8.63
C TYR A 692 -74.80 -32.43 -7.80
N VAL A 693 -75.01 -31.34 -7.07
CA VAL A 693 -74.12 -30.87 -5.99
C VAL A 693 -74.71 -31.22 -4.62
N ASP A 694 -73.92 -31.83 -3.74
CA ASP A 694 -74.37 -32.23 -2.41
C ASP A 694 -74.44 -31.07 -1.40
N ALA A 695 -74.79 -31.37 -0.15
CA ALA A 695 -74.87 -30.38 0.92
C ALA A 695 -73.53 -29.66 1.22
N SER A 696 -72.40 -30.22 0.81
CA SER A 696 -71.09 -29.55 0.84
C SER A 696 -70.84 -28.63 -0.36
N GLY A 697 -71.71 -28.70 -1.38
CA GLY A 697 -71.60 -27.99 -2.66
C GLY A 697 -70.76 -28.72 -3.70
N ALA A 698 -70.12 -29.83 -3.34
CA ALA A 698 -69.35 -30.63 -4.27
C ALA A 698 -70.29 -31.33 -5.26
N TRP A 699 -69.99 -31.20 -6.54
CA TRP A 699 -70.47 -32.10 -7.58
C TRP A 699 -70.14 -33.52 -7.15
N VAL A 700 -71.14 -34.41 -7.18
CA VAL A 700 -70.95 -35.82 -6.86
C VAL A 700 -70.80 -36.55 -8.20
N PRO A 701 -69.57 -36.85 -8.66
CA PRO A 701 -69.36 -37.46 -9.97
C PRO A 701 -69.96 -38.86 -9.96
N GLY A 702 -70.72 -39.21 -11.00
CA GLY A 702 -71.48 -40.47 -11.06
C GLY A 702 -72.76 -40.49 -10.21
N LYS A 703 -73.14 -39.38 -9.56
CA LYS A 703 -74.51 -39.24 -9.02
C LYS A 703 -75.47 -38.80 -10.11
N VAL A 704 -75.74 -39.73 -11.03
CA VAL A 704 -76.94 -39.73 -11.86
C VAL A 704 -78.18 -40.08 -11.03
N LYS A 705 -79.32 -40.15 -11.72
CA LYS A 705 -80.46 -40.98 -11.34
C LYS A 705 -80.08 -42.48 -11.38
N GLU A 706 -79.34 -42.92 -10.35
CA GLU A 706 -78.76 -44.27 -10.09
C GLU A 706 -77.79 -44.84 -11.17
N GLU A 707 -76.62 -45.33 -10.73
CA GLU A 707 -75.49 -45.71 -11.60
C GLU A 707 -74.93 -47.13 -11.35
N ALA A 708 -74.12 -47.61 -12.30
CA ALA A 708 -73.52 -48.94 -12.31
C ALA A 708 -72.34 -49.07 -11.32
N LYS A 709 -72.22 -50.21 -10.62
CA LYS A 709 -71.23 -50.44 -9.55
C LYS A 709 -70.76 -51.88 -9.41
N TRP A 710 -69.51 -52.03 -8.98
CA TRP A 710 -68.96 -53.31 -8.51
C TRP A 710 -69.54 -53.70 -7.15
N ILE A 711 -69.79 -54.99 -6.95
CA ILE A 711 -70.34 -55.58 -5.74
C ILE A 711 -69.51 -56.83 -5.40
N LEU A 712 -68.97 -56.90 -4.19
CA LEU A 712 -68.35 -58.10 -3.63
C LEU A 712 -69.36 -58.85 -2.77
N ASP A 713 -69.48 -60.16 -2.97
CA ASP A 713 -70.13 -61.07 -2.03
C ASP A 713 -69.23 -62.26 -1.68
N GLY A 714 -69.74 -63.20 -0.88
CA GLY A 714 -68.99 -64.37 -0.40
C GLY A 714 -68.54 -65.38 -1.48
N ARG A 715 -68.87 -65.17 -2.76
CA ARG A 715 -68.38 -65.94 -3.91
C ARG A 715 -67.39 -65.18 -4.78
N GLY A 716 -67.46 -63.85 -4.82
CA GLY A 716 -66.55 -63.01 -5.59
C GLY A 716 -67.11 -61.64 -5.94
N TRP A 717 -66.37 -60.90 -6.76
CA TRP A 717 -66.81 -59.63 -7.32
C TRP A 717 -67.72 -59.85 -8.54
N TRP A 718 -68.78 -59.06 -8.66
CA TRP A 718 -69.63 -58.95 -9.85
C TRP A 718 -70.00 -57.49 -10.12
N TYR A 719 -70.41 -57.15 -11.34
CA TYR A 719 -70.73 -55.76 -11.72
C TYR A 719 -72.21 -55.59 -12.03
N ARG A 720 -72.88 -54.70 -11.30
CA ARG A 720 -74.31 -54.37 -11.46
C ARG A 720 -74.45 -53.05 -12.21
N HIS A 721 -75.28 -53.03 -13.24
CA HIS A 721 -75.58 -51.84 -14.04
C HIS A 721 -76.49 -50.84 -13.33
N SER A 722 -76.60 -49.64 -13.90
CA SER A 722 -77.40 -48.52 -13.39
C SER A 722 -78.89 -48.87 -13.27
N ASP A 723 -79.41 -49.60 -14.26
CA ASP A 723 -80.76 -50.17 -14.27
C ASP A 723 -80.95 -51.37 -13.33
N GLY A 724 -79.84 -51.94 -12.84
CA GLY A 724 -79.80 -53.08 -11.93
C GLY A 724 -79.57 -54.46 -12.55
N SER A 725 -79.32 -54.55 -13.86
CA SER A 725 -78.87 -55.76 -14.54
C SER A 725 -77.39 -56.11 -14.24
N TYR A 726 -76.86 -57.25 -14.72
CA TYR A 726 -75.44 -57.63 -14.56
C TYR A 726 -75.00 -58.69 -15.57
N THR A 727 -73.69 -58.76 -15.84
CA THR A 727 -73.06 -59.54 -16.94
C THR A 727 -72.70 -60.97 -16.55
N LYS A 728 -72.81 -61.93 -17.49
CA LYS A 728 -72.48 -63.37 -17.32
C LYS A 728 -71.90 -63.98 -18.59
N SER A 729 -70.97 -64.93 -18.45
CA SER A 729 -70.30 -65.67 -19.54
C SER A 729 -69.75 -64.78 -20.66
N ASN A 730 -69.30 -63.57 -20.33
CA ASN A 730 -68.96 -62.57 -21.34
C ASN A 730 -67.90 -61.57 -20.86
N TRP A 731 -67.30 -60.89 -21.84
CA TRP A 731 -66.37 -59.79 -21.65
C TRP A 731 -67.09 -58.47 -21.41
N GLU A 732 -66.49 -57.58 -20.62
CA GLU A 732 -67.00 -56.23 -20.40
C GLU A 732 -65.87 -55.22 -20.15
N VAL A 733 -66.04 -53.98 -20.63
CA VAL A 733 -65.14 -52.85 -20.29
C VAL A 733 -65.77 -52.07 -19.14
N ILE A 734 -65.06 -51.99 -18.02
CA ILE A 734 -65.52 -51.26 -16.84
C ILE A 734 -64.37 -50.35 -16.39
N GLY A 735 -64.62 -49.05 -16.24
CA GLY A 735 -63.57 -48.09 -15.90
C GLY A 735 -62.40 -48.01 -16.91
N GLY A 736 -62.62 -48.40 -18.17
CA GLY A 736 -61.59 -48.44 -19.20
C GLY A 736 -60.68 -49.68 -19.19
N GLN A 737 -60.92 -50.65 -18.30
CA GLN A 737 -60.22 -51.93 -18.27
C GLN A 737 -61.17 -53.08 -18.66
N TRP A 738 -60.64 -54.11 -19.31
CA TRP A 738 -61.40 -55.30 -19.68
C TRP A 738 -61.49 -56.29 -18.52
N TYR A 739 -62.67 -56.87 -18.33
CA TYR A 739 -62.98 -57.91 -17.36
C TYR A 739 -63.70 -59.06 -18.07
N TYR A 740 -63.68 -60.25 -17.47
CA TYR A 740 -64.48 -61.38 -17.92
C TYR A 740 -65.27 -61.97 -16.75
N PHE A 741 -66.54 -62.30 -17.01
CA PHE A 741 -67.45 -62.86 -16.03
C PHE A 741 -67.79 -64.32 -16.36
N ASP A 742 -67.80 -65.16 -15.33
CA ASP A 742 -68.19 -66.56 -15.43
C ASP A 742 -69.70 -66.75 -15.68
N ALA A 743 -70.14 -68.00 -15.76
CA ALA A 743 -71.56 -68.34 -16.01
C ALA A 743 -72.52 -67.98 -14.86
N ALA A 744 -72.01 -67.75 -13.65
CA ALA A 744 -72.81 -67.26 -12.53
C ALA A 744 -72.89 -65.71 -12.53
N GLY A 745 -71.90 -65.04 -13.13
CA GLY A 745 -71.75 -63.59 -13.20
C GLY A 745 -70.61 -63.03 -12.36
N TYR A 746 -69.69 -63.88 -11.90
CA TYR A 746 -68.55 -63.47 -11.07
C TYR A 746 -67.29 -63.24 -11.92
N MET A 747 -66.55 -62.20 -11.57
CA MET A 747 -65.32 -61.75 -12.19
C MET A 747 -64.20 -62.77 -11.98
N VAL A 748 -63.56 -63.20 -13.06
CA VAL A 748 -62.44 -64.16 -12.99
C VAL A 748 -61.11 -63.48 -12.63
N THR A 749 -60.17 -64.23 -12.06
CA THR A 749 -58.80 -63.76 -11.74
C THR A 749 -57.78 -64.85 -12.02
N GLY A 750 -56.55 -64.50 -12.42
CA GLY A 750 -55.53 -65.44 -12.86
C GLY A 750 -55.60 -65.77 -14.35
N TRP A 751 -54.98 -66.88 -14.76
CA TRP A 751 -54.94 -67.35 -16.14
C TRP A 751 -56.21 -68.11 -16.52
N HIS A 752 -56.91 -67.67 -17.58
CA HIS A 752 -58.11 -68.32 -18.08
C HIS A 752 -58.11 -68.47 -19.61
N TRP A 753 -58.54 -69.65 -20.07
CA TRP A 753 -58.79 -69.94 -21.48
C TRP A 753 -60.22 -69.57 -21.86
N ILE A 754 -60.37 -68.62 -22.78
CA ILE A 754 -61.66 -68.07 -23.23
C ILE A 754 -61.63 -68.03 -24.75
N GLY A 755 -62.61 -68.64 -25.43
CA GLY A 755 -62.69 -68.63 -26.89
C GLY A 755 -61.48 -69.19 -27.63
N GLY A 756 -60.73 -70.12 -27.02
CA GLY A 756 -59.53 -70.73 -27.60
C GLY A 756 -58.23 -69.92 -27.46
N LYS A 757 -58.23 -68.84 -26.66
CA LYS A 757 -57.02 -68.07 -26.30
C LYS A 757 -56.89 -67.98 -24.78
N CYS A 758 -55.67 -67.83 -24.28
CA CYS A 758 -55.39 -67.66 -22.84
C CYS A 758 -55.20 -66.18 -22.52
N TYR A 759 -55.77 -65.72 -21.41
CA TYR A 759 -55.70 -64.34 -20.92
C TYR A 759 -55.33 -64.34 -19.45
N TYR A 760 -54.61 -63.31 -18.99
CA TYR A 760 -54.35 -63.11 -17.56
C TYR A 760 -55.17 -61.96 -17.02
N PHE A 761 -55.89 -62.21 -15.93
CA PHE A 761 -56.59 -61.21 -15.16
C PHE A 761 -55.85 -61.02 -13.83
N ALA A 762 -55.57 -59.78 -13.45
CA ALA A 762 -54.93 -59.48 -12.18
C ALA A 762 -55.81 -59.91 -10.97
N SER A 763 -55.29 -59.80 -9.75
CA SER A 763 -56.11 -60.01 -8.53
C SER A 763 -57.28 -59.03 -8.40
N SER A 764 -57.22 -57.89 -9.10
CA SER A 764 -58.34 -56.95 -9.27
C SER A 764 -59.33 -57.36 -10.37
N GLY A 765 -59.09 -58.47 -11.08
CA GLY A 765 -59.86 -58.97 -12.22
C GLY A 765 -59.68 -58.21 -13.53
N ALA A 766 -58.91 -57.13 -13.55
CA ALA A 766 -58.58 -56.42 -14.78
C ALA A 766 -57.66 -57.26 -15.67
N MET A 767 -58.02 -57.40 -16.95
CA MET A 767 -57.21 -58.08 -17.96
C MET A 767 -55.89 -57.33 -18.19
N ALA A 768 -54.78 -58.03 -18.01
CA ALA A 768 -53.48 -57.51 -18.37
C ALA A 768 -53.35 -57.39 -19.90
N SER A 769 -52.74 -56.31 -20.38
CA SER A 769 -52.47 -56.10 -21.80
C SER A 769 -51.16 -55.33 -22.00
N ASN A 770 -50.49 -55.58 -23.12
CA ASN A 770 -49.18 -55.02 -23.49
C ASN A 770 -48.07 -55.19 -22.42
N THR A 771 -48.17 -56.20 -21.55
CA THR A 771 -47.34 -56.30 -20.35
C THR A 771 -46.85 -57.72 -20.05
N TRP A 772 -45.89 -57.82 -19.12
CA TRP A 772 -45.28 -59.06 -18.67
C TRP A 772 -45.89 -59.54 -17.35
N ILE A 773 -46.39 -60.77 -17.34
CA ILE A 773 -46.91 -61.48 -16.18
C ILE A 773 -45.90 -62.58 -15.83
N GLY A 774 -44.97 -62.28 -14.92
CA GLY A 774 -43.79 -63.12 -14.70
C GLY A 774 -42.91 -63.17 -15.95
N ASN A 775 -42.71 -64.37 -16.49
CA ASN A 775 -41.95 -64.63 -17.72
C ASN A 775 -42.83 -64.64 -18.98
N ASP A 776 -44.15 -64.48 -18.84
CA ASP A 776 -45.11 -64.63 -19.91
C ASP A 776 -45.65 -63.26 -20.37
N TYR A 777 -45.73 -63.03 -21.67
CA TYR A 777 -46.22 -61.76 -22.22
C TYR A 777 -47.67 -61.86 -22.70
N VAL A 778 -48.47 -60.84 -22.40
CA VAL A 778 -49.79 -60.62 -23.00
C VAL A 778 -49.74 -59.40 -23.91
N ASP A 779 -50.25 -59.53 -25.13
CA ASP A 779 -50.20 -58.45 -26.13
C ASP A 779 -51.26 -57.36 -25.93
N ALA A 780 -51.39 -56.43 -26.88
CA ALA A 780 -52.34 -55.33 -26.82
C ALA A 780 -53.82 -55.80 -26.73
N SER A 781 -54.11 -57.03 -27.17
CA SER A 781 -55.42 -57.68 -27.01
C SER A 781 -55.58 -58.43 -25.68
N GLY A 782 -54.54 -58.47 -24.85
CA GLY A 782 -54.46 -59.24 -23.60
C GLY A 782 -54.28 -60.73 -23.78
N ALA A 783 -54.24 -61.22 -25.02
CA ALA A 783 -53.96 -62.62 -25.30
C ALA A 783 -52.49 -62.94 -24.96
N TRP A 784 -52.28 -64.06 -24.27
CA TRP A 784 -50.95 -64.63 -24.06
C TRP A 784 -50.29 -64.91 -25.40
N VAL A 785 -49.00 -64.57 -25.50
CA VAL A 785 -48.15 -64.85 -26.66
C VAL A 785 -47.13 -65.91 -26.27
N PRO A 786 -47.39 -67.21 -26.55
CA PRO A 786 -46.50 -68.29 -26.16
C PRO A 786 -45.10 -68.11 -26.76
N GLY A 787 -44.06 -68.30 -25.95
CA GLY A 787 -42.67 -68.25 -26.40
C GLY A 787 -42.05 -66.86 -26.57
N LYS A 788 -42.76 -65.78 -26.22
CA LYS A 788 -42.19 -64.42 -26.23
C LYS A 788 -41.29 -64.20 -25.01
N VAL A 789 -40.07 -63.69 -25.22
CA VAL A 789 -39.02 -63.56 -24.19
C VAL A 789 -38.74 -62.10 -23.81
N LYS A 790 -38.46 -61.85 -22.53
CA LYS A 790 -38.26 -60.50 -21.97
C LYS A 790 -36.82 -60.05 -22.23
N GLU A 791 -36.63 -58.97 -23.00
CA GLU A 791 -35.30 -58.51 -23.39
C GLU A 791 -34.61 -57.65 -22.33
N GLU A 792 -33.30 -57.83 -22.20
CA GLU A 792 -32.47 -57.09 -21.26
C GLU A 792 -32.15 -55.66 -21.74
N ALA A 793 -31.92 -54.76 -20.77
CA ALA A 793 -31.34 -53.45 -21.01
C ALA A 793 -29.89 -53.61 -21.47
N LYS A 794 -29.52 -53.00 -22.60
CA LYS A 794 -28.21 -53.23 -23.22
C LYS A 794 -27.78 -52.09 -24.12
N TRP A 795 -26.46 -51.98 -24.29
CA TRP A 795 -25.86 -51.24 -25.38
C TRP A 795 -26.16 -51.94 -26.71
N ILE A 796 -26.54 -51.17 -27.72
CA ILE A 796 -26.84 -51.63 -29.08
C ILE A 796 -26.00 -50.81 -30.05
N LEU A 797 -25.24 -51.50 -30.90
CA LEU A 797 -24.50 -50.90 -32.00
C LEU A 797 -25.28 -51.11 -33.29
N ASP A 798 -25.52 -50.03 -34.04
CA ASP A 798 -26.01 -50.11 -35.41
C ASP A 798 -25.11 -49.30 -36.38
N ARG A 799 -25.57 -49.13 -37.63
CA ARG A 799 -24.86 -48.41 -38.69
C ARG A 799 -24.55 -46.93 -38.41
N ARG A 800 -25.20 -46.32 -37.41
CA ARG A 800 -25.03 -44.92 -37.01
C ARG A 800 -24.20 -44.80 -35.73
N GLY A 801 -24.26 -45.78 -34.83
CA GLY A 801 -23.38 -45.84 -33.66
C GLY A 801 -23.97 -46.64 -32.50
N TRP A 802 -23.36 -46.45 -31.33
CA TRP A 802 -23.86 -47.01 -30.07
C TRP A 802 -25.02 -46.18 -29.53
N TRP A 803 -26.08 -46.85 -29.08
CA TRP A 803 -27.14 -46.28 -28.26
C TRP A 803 -27.46 -47.24 -27.11
N TYR A 804 -28.07 -46.72 -26.05
CA TYR A 804 -28.43 -47.51 -24.88
C TYR A 804 -29.93 -47.70 -24.81
N ARG A 805 -30.38 -48.97 -24.76
CA ARG A 805 -31.80 -49.33 -24.68
C ARG A 805 -32.13 -49.78 -23.26
N HIS A 806 -33.09 -49.12 -22.63
CA HIS A 806 -33.64 -49.51 -21.34
C HIS A 806 -34.49 -50.79 -21.46
N SER A 807 -34.78 -51.46 -20.34
CA SER A 807 -35.49 -52.75 -20.31
C SER A 807 -36.98 -52.68 -20.68
N ASP A 808 -37.54 -51.47 -20.75
CA ASP A 808 -38.88 -51.18 -21.28
C ASP A 808 -38.88 -50.86 -22.78
N GLY A 809 -37.70 -50.78 -23.41
CA GLY A 809 -37.52 -50.43 -24.83
C GLY A 809 -37.28 -48.94 -25.11
N SER A 810 -37.31 -48.06 -24.10
CA SER A 810 -37.00 -46.63 -24.24
C SER A 810 -35.49 -46.33 -24.26
N TYR A 811 -35.09 -45.07 -24.53
CA TYR A 811 -33.69 -44.64 -24.64
C TYR A 811 -33.49 -43.11 -24.51
N THR A 812 -32.35 -42.69 -23.98
CA THR A 812 -31.96 -41.28 -23.71
C THR A 812 -31.66 -40.46 -24.97
N LYS A 813 -31.95 -39.14 -24.96
CA LYS A 813 -31.67 -38.17 -26.05
C LYS A 813 -31.24 -36.80 -25.52
N SER A 814 -30.32 -36.13 -26.21
CA SER A 814 -29.81 -34.77 -25.91
C SER A 814 -29.35 -34.55 -24.46
N ASN A 815 -29.00 -35.61 -23.72
CA ASN A 815 -28.82 -35.55 -22.27
C ASN A 815 -27.71 -36.48 -21.77
N TRP A 816 -27.30 -36.25 -20.52
CA TRP A 816 -26.37 -37.10 -19.79
C TRP A 816 -27.08 -38.33 -19.22
N GLU A 817 -26.41 -39.47 -19.20
CA GLU A 817 -26.84 -40.67 -18.47
C GLU A 817 -25.66 -41.30 -17.70
N VAL A 818 -25.96 -41.98 -16.59
CA VAL A 818 -24.99 -42.78 -15.83
C VAL A 818 -25.27 -44.25 -16.08
N ILE A 819 -24.39 -44.94 -16.79
CA ILE A 819 -24.52 -46.35 -17.15
C ILE A 819 -23.31 -47.10 -16.59
N GLY A 820 -23.54 -48.09 -15.71
CA GLY A 820 -22.47 -48.83 -15.03
C GLY A 820 -21.53 -47.92 -14.20
N GLY A 821 -22.06 -46.85 -13.62
CA GLY A 821 -21.29 -45.88 -12.82
C GLY A 821 -20.46 -44.86 -13.64
N GLN A 822 -20.51 -44.91 -14.98
CA GLN A 822 -19.80 -43.99 -15.87
C GLN A 822 -20.78 -43.03 -16.54
N ARG A 823 -20.37 -41.77 -16.77
CA ARG A 823 -21.20 -40.75 -17.44
C ARG A 823 -21.00 -40.78 -18.95
N TYR A 824 -22.11 -40.83 -19.69
CA TYR A 824 -22.18 -40.75 -21.15
C TYR A 824 -23.07 -39.56 -21.54
N TYR A 825 -22.90 -39.04 -22.75
CA TYR A 825 -23.79 -38.03 -23.35
C TYR A 825 -24.36 -38.55 -24.67
N PHE A 826 -25.64 -38.26 -24.93
CA PHE A 826 -26.36 -38.75 -26.10
C PHE A 826 -26.82 -37.59 -26.99
N ASP A 827 -26.71 -37.78 -28.31
CA ASP A 827 -27.17 -36.82 -29.32
C ASP A 827 -28.70 -36.70 -29.37
N ALA A 828 -29.21 -35.80 -30.21
CA ALA A 828 -30.65 -35.56 -30.35
C ALA A 828 -31.45 -36.74 -30.95
N ALA A 829 -30.78 -37.73 -31.53
CA ALA A 829 -31.41 -38.97 -32.00
C ALA A 829 -31.25 -40.13 -31.00
N GLY A 830 -30.43 -39.98 -29.96
CA GLY A 830 -30.21 -40.95 -28.89
C GLY A 830 -28.95 -41.81 -29.06
N TYR A 831 -27.98 -41.37 -29.85
CA TYR A 831 -26.70 -42.05 -30.02
C TYR A 831 -25.62 -41.45 -29.12
N MET A 832 -24.84 -42.31 -28.49
CA MET A 832 -23.71 -41.95 -27.64
C MET A 832 -22.64 -41.22 -28.45
N VAL A 833 -22.18 -40.08 -27.94
CA VAL A 833 -21.14 -39.28 -28.60
C VAL A 833 -19.74 -39.54 -28.03
N THR A 834 -18.72 -39.31 -28.85
CA THR A 834 -17.30 -39.35 -28.48
C THR A 834 -16.64 -38.00 -28.77
N GLY A 835 -15.42 -37.77 -28.29
CA GLY A 835 -14.66 -36.54 -28.54
C GLY A 835 -15.16 -35.31 -27.78
N TRP A 836 -14.82 -34.12 -28.29
CA TRP A 836 -15.18 -32.84 -27.69
C TRP A 836 -16.65 -32.48 -27.91
N GLN A 837 -17.36 -32.12 -26.84
CA GLN A 837 -18.77 -31.76 -26.84
C GLN A 837 -18.99 -30.43 -26.09
N ASN A 838 -19.68 -29.48 -26.71
CA ASN A 838 -20.07 -28.23 -26.06
C ASN A 838 -21.51 -28.36 -25.54
N VAL A 839 -21.65 -28.44 -24.21
CA VAL A 839 -22.95 -28.61 -23.54
C VAL A 839 -23.13 -27.44 -22.58
N GLY A 840 -24.17 -26.63 -22.81
CA GLY A 840 -24.47 -25.46 -21.98
C GLY A 840 -23.38 -24.37 -22.00
N GLY A 841 -22.56 -24.30 -23.05
CA GLY A 841 -21.44 -23.36 -23.15
C GLY A 841 -20.13 -23.85 -22.53
N SER A 842 -20.12 -25.04 -21.92
CA SER A 842 -18.91 -25.69 -21.39
C SER A 842 -18.45 -26.83 -22.30
N TRP A 843 -17.14 -26.95 -22.50
CA TRP A 843 -16.54 -28.07 -23.23
C TRP A 843 -16.32 -29.27 -22.31
N TYR A 844 -16.71 -30.44 -22.78
CA TYR A 844 -16.49 -31.76 -22.17
C TYR A 844 -15.77 -32.66 -23.17
N TYR A 845 -14.97 -33.62 -22.70
CA TYR A 845 -14.35 -34.63 -23.55
C TYR A 845 -14.87 -36.02 -23.19
N MET A 846 -15.32 -36.74 -24.22
CA MET A 846 -15.79 -38.13 -24.13
C MET A 846 -14.74 -39.04 -24.78
N ASP A 847 -14.31 -40.11 -24.11
CA ASP A 847 -13.31 -41.04 -24.64
C ASP A 847 -13.81 -41.86 -25.85
N GLY A 848 -12.96 -42.73 -26.40
CA GLY A 848 -13.33 -43.59 -27.53
C GLY A 848 -14.44 -44.62 -27.23
N SER A 849 -14.75 -44.84 -25.95
CA SER A 849 -15.89 -45.63 -25.46
C SER A 849 -17.10 -44.77 -25.05
N GLY A 850 -17.03 -43.45 -25.26
CA GLY A 850 -18.09 -42.48 -24.92
C GLY A 850 -18.18 -42.11 -23.45
N LYS A 851 -17.19 -42.45 -22.62
CA LYS A 851 -17.16 -42.08 -21.19
C LYS A 851 -16.61 -40.67 -21.00
N MET A 852 -17.23 -39.90 -20.12
CA MET A 852 -16.77 -38.56 -19.77
C MET A 852 -15.42 -38.60 -19.05
N VAL A 853 -14.44 -37.83 -19.52
CA VAL A 853 -13.10 -37.79 -18.92
C VAL A 853 -12.95 -36.62 -17.94
N THR A 854 -12.15 -36.83 -16.90
CA THR A 854 -11.75 -35.83 -15.89
C THR A 854 -10.24 -35.86 -15.70
N GLY A 855 -9.66 -34.77 -15.21
CA GLY A 855 -8.22 -34.61 -15.03
C GLY A 855 -7.48 -34.20 -16.31
N TRP A 856 -6.17 -34.43 -16.34
CA TRP A 856 -5.32 -34.16 -17.50
C TRP A 856 -5.58 -35.14 -18.65
N ILE A 857 -5.70 -34.60 -19.87
CA ILE A 857 -5.72 -35.38 -21.10
C ILE A 857 -4.73 -34.83 -22.13
N ALA A 858 -4.11 -35.71 -22.91
CA ALA A 858 -3.24 -35.34 -24.02
C ALA A 858 -3.97 -35.60 -25.35
N LEU A 859 -4.19 -34.55 -26.15
CA LEU A 859 -4.87 -34.59 -27.44
C LEU A 859 -4.17 -33.71 -28.46
N GLY A 860 -3.97 -34.20 -29.68
CA GLY A 860 -3.41 -33.41 -30.79
C GLY A 860 -2.02 -32.82 -30.51
N GLY A 861 -1.22 -33.45 -29.64
CA GLY A 861 0.12 -32.98 -29.25
C GLY A 861 0.16 -31.96 -28.10
N THR A 862 -1.00 -31.53 -27.57
CA THR A 862 -1.09 -30.65 -26.40
C THR A 862 -1.91 -31.28 -25.27
N HIS A 863 -1.86 -30.66 -24.10
CA HIS A 863 -2.59 -31.10 -22.91
C HIS A 863 -3.77 -30.17 -22.61
N TYR A 864 -4.83 -30.74 -22.03
CA TYR A 864 -6.01 -30.05 -21.53
C TYR A 864 -6.33 -30.59 -20.14
N TYR A 865 -7.01 -29.80 -19.32
CA TYR A 865 -7.48 -30.23 -18.00
C TYR A 865 -9.01 -30.17 -17.93
N LEU A 866 -9.63 -31.25 -17.48
CA LEU A 866 -11.07 -31.36 -17.24
C LEU A 866 -11.30 -31.40 -15.72
N ASN A 867 -12.16 -30.54 -15.21
CA ASN A 867 -12.51 -30.50 -13.80
C ASN A 867 -13.22 -31.79 -13.36
N THR A 868 -13.40 -31.98 -12.05
CA THR A 868 -14.16 -33.13 -11.49
C THR A 868 -15.60 -33.22 -12.02
N SER A 869 -16.17 -32.11 -12.51
CA SER A 869 -17.47 -32.07 -13.18
C SER A 869 -17.46 -32.56 -14.65
N GLY A 870 -16.27 -32.74 -15.23
CA GLY A 870 -16.00 -33.00 -16.65
C GLY A 870 -15.77 -31.77 -17.52
N ALA A 871 -16.01 -30.55 -17.00
CA ALA A 871 -15.89 -29.31 -17.77
C ALA A 871 -14.43 -28.87 -17.91
N MET A 872 -14.05 -28.41 -19.10
CA MET A 872 -12.68 -27.96 -19.42
C MET A 872 -12.27 -26.70 -18.65
N HIS A 873 -11.11 -26.76 -17.99
CA HIS A 873 -10.52 -25.63 -17.28
C HIS A 873 -9.82 -24.66 -18.23
N LYS A 874 -9.82 -23.38 -17.86
CA LYS A 874 -9.20 -22.27 -18.61
C LYS A 874 -8.55 -21.28 -17.65
N GLY A 875 -7.50 -20.60 -18.09
CA GLY A 875 -6.67 -19.72 -17.25
C GLY A 875 -5.75 -20.51 -16.31
N TRP A 876 -5.42 -19.88 -15.18
CA TRP A 876 -4.53 -20.42 -14.15
C TRP A 876 -5.11 -21.66 -13.45
N LEU A 877 -4.36 -22.75 -13.45
CA LEU A 877 -4.68 -24.00 -12.75
C LEU A 877 -3.57 -24.31 -11.74
N LYS A 878 -3.93 -24.56 -10.48
CA LYS A 878 -3.01 -25.13 -9.48
C LYS A 878 -3.33 -26.60 -9.30
N ASP A 879 -2.41 -27.47 -9.69
CA ASP A 879 -2.55 -28.93 -9.57
C ASP A 879 -1.28 -29.54 -8.96
N GLY A 880 -1.43 -30.44 -7.99
CA GLY A 880 -0.30 -31.00 -7.24
C GLY A 880 0.62 -29.95 -6.58
N GLY A 881 0.09 -28.77 -6.24
CA GLY A 881 0.86 -27.63 -5.73
C GLY A 881 1.58 -26.78 -6.80
N THR A 882 1.62 -27.26 -8.05
CA THR A 882 2.28 -26.63 -9.20
C THR A 882 1.29 -25.78 -10.00
N TRP A 883 1.73 -24.64 -10.53
CA TRP A 883 0.91 -23.77 -11.39
C TRP A 883 1.09 -24.11 -12.86
N TYR A 884 -0.02 -24.10 -13.60
CA TYR A 884 -0.12 -24.27 -15.05
C TYR A 884 -1.03 -23.17 -15.61
N TYR A 885 -0.92 -22.89 -16.91
CA TYR A 885 -1.81 -21.96 -17.60
C TYR A 885 -2.43 -22.58 -18.85
N LEU A 886 -3.77 -22.63 -18.88
CA LEU A 886 -4.56 -23.15 -19.98
C LEU A 886 -5.14 -21.96 -20.76
N ASN A 887 -4.96 -21.92 -22.07
CA ASN A 887 -5.38 -20.81 -22.93
C ASN A 887 -6.86 -20.39 -22.71
N PRO A 888 -7.17 -19.15 -22.23
CA PRO A 888 -8.55 -18.71 -22.02
C PRO A 888 -9.38 -18.61 -23.31
N THR A 889 -8.70 -18.38 -24.43
CA THR A 889 -9.18 -18.33 -25.81
C THR A 889 -8.10 -18.89 -26.73
N ALA A 890 -8.46 -19.31 -27.95
CA ALA A 890 -7.49 -19.76 -28.93
C ALA A 890 -6.53 -18.63 -29.34
N ASN A 891 -5.24 -18.93 -29.44
CA ASN A 891 -4.18 -17.99 -29.76
C ASN A 891 -3.06 -18.66 -30.58
N ASN A 892 -2.01 -17.91 -30.93
CA ASN A 892 -0.87 -18.39 -31.73
C ASN A 892 -0.08 -19.55 -31.09
N PHE A 893 -0.38 -19.92 -29.84
CA PHE A 893 0.29 -20.96 -29.08
C PHE A 893 -0.60 -22.18 -28.79
N GLY A 894 -1.87 -22.16 -29.20
CA GLY A 894 -2.77 -23.31 -29.06
C GLY A 894 -4.25 -22.94 -29.11
N ALA A 895 -5.10 -23.98 -29.17
CA ALA A 895 -6.54 -23.83 -29.05
C ALA A 895 -6.96 -23.29 -27.66
N GLU A 896 -8.23 -22.94 -27.51
CA GLU A 896 -8.85 -22.69 -26.21
C GLU A 896 -8.69 -23.92 -25.30
N GLY A 897 -8.33 -23.70 -24.03
CA GLY A 897 -8.06 -24.77 -23.04
C GLY A 897 -6.71 -25.48 -23.19
N ALA A 898 -5.95 -25.24 -24.26
CA ALA A 898 -4.65 -25.88 -24.46
C ALA A 898 -3.61 -25.37 -23.45
N MET A 899 -2.78 -26.29 -22.95
CA MET A 899 -1.72 -25.99 -21.98
C MET A 899 -0.57 -25.17 -22.60
N THR A 900 -0.15 -24.15 -21.87
CA THR A 900 0.92 -23.23 -22.24
C THR A 900 2.32 -23.82 -21.98
N ARG A 901 3.29 -23.47 -22.83
CA ARG A 901 4.72 -23.84 -22.71
C ARG A 901 5.64 -22.71 -23.19
N GLY A 902 6.80 -22.54 -22.57
CA GLY A 902 7.75 -21.44 -22.81
C GLY A 902 7.33 -20.12 -22.16
N TYR A 903 7.99 -19.02 -22.53
CA TYR A 903 7.65 -17.67 -22.04
C TYR A 903 6.30 -17.18 -22.57
N ARG A 904 5.42 -16.70 -21.69
CA ARG A 904 4.21 -15.93 -22.05
C ARG A 904 4.07 -14.69 -21.19
N GLN A 905 3.56 -13.63 -21.78
CA GLN A 905 3.09 -12.47 -21.03
C GLN A 905 1.60 -12.69 -20.68
N ILE A 906 1.29 -12.64 -19.39
CA ILE A 906 -0.07 -12.79 -18.84
C ILE A 906 -0.28 -11.56 -17.95
N ASP A 907 -1.33 -10.78 -18.23
CA ASP A 907 -1.67 -9.55 -17.49
C ASP A 907 -0.50 -8.57 -17.32
N GLY A 908 0.37 -8.49 -18.33
CA GLY A 908 1.56 -7.63 -18.36
C GLY A 908 2.85 -8.27 -17.82
N VAL A 909 2.76 -9.33 -17.02
CA VAL A 909 3.90 -10.03 -16.40
C VAL A 909 4.34 -11.21 -17.26
N TRP A 910 5.65 -11.42 -17.39
CA TRP A 910 6.20 -12.60 -18.09
C TRP A 910 6.32 -13.79 -17.15
N TYR A 911 5.88 -14.96 -17.62
CA TYR A 911 6.00 -16.25 -16.93
C TYR A 911 6.66 -17.26 -17.86
N TYR A 912 7.53 -18.12 -17.33
CA TYR A 912 8.08 -19.26 -18.05
C TYR A 912 7.43 -20.56 -17.60
N PHE A 913 6.87 -21.29 -18.57
CA PHE A 913 6.32 -22.62 -18.38
C PHE A 913 7.24 -23.67 -19.03
N ASN A 914 7.49 -24.80 -18.37
CA ASN A 914 8.37 -25.85 -18.87
C ASN A 914 7.99 -26.32 -20.28
N LYS A 915 8.92 -26.24 -21.23
CA LYS A 915 8.70 -26.67 -22.63
C LYS A 915 9.13 -28.11 -22.93
N GLU A 916 10.13 -28.62 -22.23
CA GLU A 916 10.86 -29.86 -22.59
C GLU A 916 11.29 -30.70 -21.37
N VAL A 917 10.81 -30.35 -20.18
CA VAL A 917 11.22 -30.96 -18.90
C VAL A 917 9.94 -31.27 -18.10
N SER A 918 9.90 -32.43 -17.45
CA SER A 918 8.76 -32.84 -16.63
C SER A 918 8.75 -32.15 -15.26
N PRO A 919 7.59 -31.73 -14.72
CA PRO A 919 6.30 -31.65 -15.40
C PRO A 919 6.29 -30.56 -16.49
N GLU A 920 5.81 -30.93 -17.66
CA GLU A 920 5.72 -30.05 -18.82
C GLU A 920 4.55 -29.07 -18.63
N GLY A 921 4.71 -27.81 -19.07
CA GLY A 921 3.73 -26.74 -18.86
C GLY A 921 3.65 -26.19 -17.43
N ALA A 922 4.44 -26.72 -16.50
CA ALA A 922 4.57 -26.17 -15.15
C ALA A 922 5.29 -24.80 -15.18
N MET A 923 4.76 -23.83 -14.45
CA MET A 923 5.38 -22.52 -14.22
C MET A 923 6.63 -22.69 -13.35
N THR A 924 7.79 -22.23 -13.82
CA THR A 924 9.05 -22.30 -13.06
C THR A 924 9.83 -21.00 -12.94
N TYR A 925 9.36 -19.92 -13.58
CA TYR A 925 9.98 -18.59 -13.45
C TYR A 925 8.95 -17.49 -13.68
N GLU A 926 9.13 -16.37 -12.99
CA GLU A 926 8.33 -15.15 -13.10
C GLU A 926 9.24 -13.94 -13.30
N GLY A 927 8.83 -13.05 -14.20
CA GLY A 927 9.58 -11.87 -14.63
C GLY A 927 10.54 -12.14 -15.79
N VAL A 928 10.96 -11.03 -16.39
CA VAL A 928 12.14 -10.92 -17.25
C VAL A 928 12.84 -9.58 -16.96
N THR A 929 14.16 -9.56 -17.07
CA THR A 929 15.01 -8.42 -16.69
C THR A 929 15.71 -7.89 -17.94
N PRO A 930 15.45 -6.64 -18.40
CA PRO A 930 16.15 -6.09 -19.56
C PRO A 930 17.67 -6.03 -19.33
N ILE A 931 18.45 -6.39 -20.34
CA ILE A 931 19.92 -6.25 -20.30
C ILE A 931 20.34 -4.78 -20.46
N MET A 932 19.59 -4.04 -21.27
CA MET A 932 19.82 -2.62 -21.55
C MET A 932 19.12 -1.71 -20.52
N GLY A 933 19.64 -0.50 -20.34
CA GLY A 933 19.08 0.56 -19.51
C GLY A 933 19.92 0.90 -18.29
N ALA A 934 19.52 1.97 -17.59
CA ALA A 934 20.16 2.40 -16.35
C ALA A 934 20.16 1.28 -15.27
N THR A 935 21.20 1.24 -14.44
CA THR A 935 21.26 0.33 -13.29
C THR A 935 20.11 0.57 -12.31
N ALA A 936 19.63 -0.47 -11.64
CA ALA A 936 18.73 -0.32 -10.50
C ALA A 936 19.49 -0.22 -9.15
N LEU A 937 20.83 -0.19 -9.17
CA LEU A 937 21.67 -0.16 -7.97
C LEU A 937 21.92 1.24 -7.39
N GLY A 938 21.52 2.32 -8.07
CA GLY A 938 21.75 3.70 -7.64
C GLY A 938 22.80 4.44 -8.49
N ASN A 939 23.49 5.42 -7.89
CA ASN A 939 24.61 6.14 -8.54
C ASN A 939 25.86 5.24 -8.66
N LYS A 940 26.92 5.72 -9.35
CA LYS A 940 28.17 4.95 -9.59
C LYS A 940 28.73 4.37 -8.31
N THR A 941 28.96 5.19 -7.28
CA THR A 941 29.49 4.79 -5.97
C THR A 941 28.63 3.70 -5.32
N THR A 942 27.30 3.88 -5.27
CA THR A 942 26.39 2.88 -4.69
C THR A 942 26.42 1.55 -5.46
N ALA A 943 26.43 1.61 -6.78
CA ALA A 943 26.46 0.42 -7.64
C ALA A 943 27.77 -0.35 -7.49
N VAL A 944 28.91 0.35 -7.53
CA VAL A 944 30.25 -0.21 -7.29
C VAL A 944 30.31 -0.86 -5.90
N ASN A 945 29.89 -0.15 -4.85
CA ASN A 945 29.92 -0.66 -3.48
C ASN A 945 29.07 -1.92 -3.29
N LYS A 946 27.86 -1.99 -3.89
CA LYS A 946 27.03 -3.20 -3.86
C LYS A 946 27.67 -4.37 -4.62
N MET A 947 28.32 -4.13 -5.76
CA MET A 947 29.05 -5.17 -6.51
C MET A 947 30.31 -5.66 -5.76
N VAL A 948 31.09 -4.76 -5.15
CA VAL A 948 32.21 -5.09 -4.26
C VAL A 948 31.73 -5.92 -3.07
N LYS A 949 30.64 -5.52 -2.41
CA LYS A 949 30.03 -6.25 -1.29
C LYS A 949 29.56 -7.65 -1.70
N MET A 950 28.98 -7.80 -2.90
CA MET A 950 28.63 -9.10 -3.47
C MET A 950 29.86 -9.98 -3.70
N TYR A 951 30.97 -9.41 -4.21
CA TYR A 951 32.22 -10.13 -4.36
C TYR A 951 32.79 -10.57 -3.00
N MET A 952 32.86 -9.68 -2.01
CA MET A 952 33.37 -10.00 -0.67
C MET A 952 32.52 -11.10 0.01
N ASN A 953 31.20 -11.07 -0.16
CA ASN A 953 30.29 -12.10 0.34
C ASN A 953 30.53 -13.50 -0.28
N SER A 954 31.18 -13.60 -1.45
CA SER A 954 31.61 -14.88 -2.03
C SER A 954 32.78 -15.54 -1.28
N LYS A 955 33.47 -14.77 -0.42
CA LYS A 955 34.68 -15.16 0.33
C LYS A 955 35.83 -15.66 -0.55
N ARG A 956 35.91 -15.19 -1.80
CA ARG A 956 37.01 -15.50 -2.73
C ARG A 956 38.08 -14.42 -2.70
N THR A 957 39.34 -14.84 -2.68
CA THR A 957 40.48 -13.93 -2.77
C THR A 957 40.53 -13.26 -4.15
N TYR A 958 40.69 -11.94 -4.18
CA TYR A 958 40.87 -11.20 -5.44
C TYR A 958 42.26 -11.50 -6.05
N PRO A 959 42.37 -11.85 -7.35
CA PRO A 959 43.64 -12.22 -7.99
C PRO A 959 44.46 -10.98 -8.39
N SER A 960 44.81 -10.14 -7.39
CA SER A 960 45.50 -8.85 -7.58
C SER A 960 46.79 -8.98 -8.40
N GLY A 961 47.61 -10.00 -8.16
CA GLY A 961 48.88 -10.20 -8.89
C GLY A 961 48.77 -10.46 -10.40
N ALA A 962 47.57 -10.79 -10.89
CA ALA A 962 47.29 -10.93 -12.32
C ALA A 962 46.50 -9.72 -12.87
N LEU A 963 45.45 -9.28 -12.17
CA LEU A 963 44.57 -8.21 -12.65
C LEU A 963 45.18 -6.81 -12.52
N SER A 964 46.14 -6.59 -11.61
CA SER A 964 46.92 -5.34 -11.55
C SER A 964 47.67 -5.05 -12.85
N LYS A 965 48.20 -6.09 -13.51
CA LYS A 965 48.90 -5.99 -14.81
C LYS A 965 47.99 -5.51 -15.94
N GLY A 966 46.68 -5.67 -15.80
CA GLY A 966 45.66 -5.18 -16.73
C GLY A 966 44.91 -3.94 -16.22
N GLY A 967 45.40 -3.26 -15.19
CA GLY A 967 44.85 -2.00 -14.69
C GLY A 967 43.75 -2.10 -13.62
N ALA A 968 43.55 -3.26 -12.98
CA ALA A 968 42.61 -3.40 -11.87
C ALA A 968 43.28 -4.07 -10.66
N SER A 969 43.96 -3.28 -9.81
CA SER A 969 44.75 -3.79 -8.68
C SER A 969 43.89 -4.43 -7.59
N ASN A 970 42.64 -3.97 -7.44
CA ASN A 970 41.68 -4.42 -6.44
C ASN A 970 40.26 -4.55 -7.02
N ILE A 971 39.34 -5.12 -6.22
CA ILE A 971 37.96 -5.39 -6.64
C ILE A 971 37.13 -4.11 -6.89
N THR A 972 37.45 -3.00 -6.21
CA THR A 972 36.77 -1.71 -6.43
C THR A 972 37.08 -1.18 -7.81
N GLN A 973 38.36 -1.08 -8.17
CA GLN A 973 38.81 -0.68 -9.52
C GLN A 973 38.23 -1.59 -10.63
N PHE A 974 38.17 -2.90 -10.39
CA PHE A 974 37.50 -3.82 -11.32
C PHE A 974 36.02 -3.46 -11.52
N CYS A 975 35.28 -3.20 -10.44
CA CYS A 975 33.87 -2.82 -10.48
C CYS A 975 33.64 -1.44 -11.10
N GLU A 976 34.56 -0.49 -10.94
CA GLU A 976 34.50 0.85 -11.55
C GLU A 976 34.70 0.79 -13.07
N ILE A 977 35.73 0.09 -13.53
CA ILE A 977 35.98 -0.16 -14.95
C ILE A 977 34.76 -0.85 -15.58
N LEU A 978 34.19 -1.84 -14.87
CA LEU A 978 32.99 -2.55 -15.28
C LEU A 978 31.78 -1.63 -15.40
N TYR A 979 31.55 -0.76 -14.41
CA TYR A 979 30.47 0.21 -14.43
C TYR A 979 30.59 1.18 -15.62
N ASP A 980 31.78 1.74 -15.83
CA ASP A 980 32.02 2.74 -16.87
C ASP A 980 31.83 2.18 -18.28
N GLU A 981 32.40 1.02 -18.59
CA GLU A 981 32.21 0.37 -19.91
C GLU A 981 30.74 -0.01 -20.14
N ALA A 982 30.03 -0.50 -19.10
CA ALA A 982 28.64 -0.91 -19.18
C ALA A 982 27.70 0.29 -19.46
N VAL A 983 27.82 1.37 -18.67
CA VAL A 983 26.95 2.55 -18.78
C VAL A 983 27.17 3.29 -20.10
N VAL A 984 28.40 3.37 -20.62
CA VAL A 984 28.67 3.94 -21.95
C VAL A 984 27.82 3.24 -23.01
N GLU A 985 27.75 1.92 -22.99
CA GLU A 985 26.98 1.15 -23.97
C GLU A 985 25.47 1.04 -23.66
N ASN A 986 25.01 1.63 -22.55
CA ASN A 986 23.64 1.48 -22.00
C ASN A 986 23.29 0.02 -21.63
N VAL A 987 24.29 -0.75 -21.17
CA VAL A 987 24.13 -2.09 -20.58
C VAL A 987 24.13 -1.93 -19.06
N LYS A 988 23.30 -2.69 -18.35
CA LYS A 988 23.27 -2.69 -16.89
C LYS A 988 24.57 -3.26 -16.28
N PRO A 989 25.32 -2.50 -15.47
CA PRO A 989 26.52 -2.98 -14.76
C PRO A 989 26.26 -4.28 -13.99
N GLU A 990 25.13 -4.40 -13.30
CA GLU A 990 24.78 -5.60 -12.53
C GLU A 990 24.71 -6.88 -13.38
N VAL A 991 24.34 -6.77 -14.66
CA VAL A 991 24.30 -7.91 -15.61
C VAL A 991 25.70 -8.31 -16.05
N VAL A 992 26.57 -7.34 -16.34
CA VAL A 992 27.96 -7.56 -16.73
C VAL A 992 28.73 -8.20 -15.58
N PHE A 993 28.59 -7.66 -14.36
CA PHE A 993 29.17 -8.21 -13.14
C PHE A 993 28.66 -9.62 -12.85
N GLY A 994 27.34 -9.83 -12.88
CA GLY A 994 26.76 -11.14 -12.61
C GLY A 994 27.24 -12.21 -13.58
N GLN A 995 27.35 -11.87 -14.87
CA GLN A 995 27.89 -12.79 -15.88
C GLN A 995 29.39 -13.03 -15.64
N ALA A 996 30.18 -11.98 -15.38
CA ALA A 996 31.60 -12.11 -15.11
C ALA A 996 31.88 -13.04 -13.92
N MET A 997 31.16 -12.86 -12.80
CA MET A 997 31.27 -13.72 -11.63
C MET A 997 30.82 -15.15 -11.89
N LYS A 998 29.85 -15.35 -12.79
CA LYS A 998 29.37 -16.69 -13.16
C LYS A 998 30.38 -17.46 -14.01
N GLU A 999 30.85 -16.86 -15.10
CA GLU A 999 31.74 -17.51 -16.08
C GLU A 999 33.14 -17.77 -15.50
N THR A 1000 33.63 -16.86 -14.65
CA THR A 1000 34.96 -16.99 -14.01
C THR A 1000 34.93 -17.70 -12.64
N GLY A 1001 33.75 -17.99 -12.09
CA GLY A 1001 33.60 -18.53 -10.74
C GLY A 1001 34.07 -17.57 -9.64
N TYR A 1002 33.67 -16.30 -9.72
CA TYR A 1002 34.15 -15.16 -8.91
C TYR A 1002 35.66 -14.88 -9.10
N LEU A 1003 36.05 -14.63 -10.36
CA LEU A 1003 37.42 -14.28 -10.78
C LEU A 1003 38.47 -15.35 -10.44
N GLN A 1004 38.07 -16.63 -10.29
CA GLN A 1004 38.98 -17.73 -9.95
C GLN A 1004 39.43 -18.56 -11.17
N PHE A 1005 38.79 -18.42 -12.33
CA PHE A 1005 39.22 -18.95 -13.64
C PHE A 1005 39.48 -20.48 -13.66
N GLY A 1006 38.55 -21.26 -13.12
CA GLY A 1006 38.65 -22.73 -13.02
C GLY A 1006 38.34 -23.52 -14.30
N GLY A 1007 38.50 -22.94 -15.50
CA GLY A 1007 38.10 -23.54 -16.78
C GLY A 1007 39.10 -23.32 -17.91
N ASP A 1008 38.62 -23.34 -19.17
CA ASP A 1008 39.46 -23.19 -20.37
C ASP A 1008 40.05 -21.77 -20.56
N VAL A 1009 39.67 -20.81 -19.73
CA VAL A 1009 40.12 -19.41 -19.75
C VAL A 1009 40.89 -19.10 -18.47
N LYS A 1010 42.02 -18.43 -18.60
CA LYS A 1010 42.89 -18.02 -17.48
C LYS A 1010 42.76 -16.52 -17.18
N VAL A 1011 43.13 -16.13 -15.95
CA VAL A 1011 43.03 -14.75 -15.47
C VAL A 1011 43.87 -13.75 -16.29
N GLU A 1012 45.02 -14.18 -16.81
CA GLU A 1012 45.91 -13.36 -17.63
C GLU A 1012 45.36 -13.05 -19.03
N GLN A 1013 44.26 -13.68 -19.42
CA GLN A 1013 43.59 -13.42 -20.69
C GLN A 1013 42.60 -12.24 -20.60
N PHE A 1014 42.30 -11.76 -19.39
CA PHE A 1014 41.32 -10.72 -19.10
C PHE A 1014 39.94 -10.99 -19.74
N ASN A 1015 39.59 -12.26 -19.96
CA ASN A 1015 38.37 -12.66 -20.66
C ASN A 1015 37.31 -13.12 -19.67
N PHE A 1016 36.58 -12.14 -19.12
CA PHE A 1016 35.64 -12.36 -18.01
C PHE A 1016 34.34 -13.07 -18.37
N ALA A 1017 34.07 -13.25 -19.67
CA ALA A 1017 32.85 -13.91 -20.13
C ALA A 1017 33.10 -15.30 -20.75
N GLY A 1018 34.35 -15.71 -20.98
CA GLY A 1018 34.64 -16.97 -21.69
C GLY A 1018 34.52 -16.86 -23.21
N LEU A 1019 34.66 -15.66 -23.77
CA LEU A 1019 34.55 -15.40 -25.21
C LEU A 1019 35.53 -16.27 -26.01
N GLY A 1020 35.00 -17.13 -26.88
CA GLY A 1020 35.77 -18.05 -27.73
C GLY A 1020 36.16 -19.39 -27.09
N ALA A 1021 35.93 -19.59 -25.79
CA ALA A 1021 36.27 -20.85 -25.13
C ALA A 1021 35.28 -21.98 -25.50
N THR A 1022 35.79 -23.11 -25.97
CA THR A 1022 34.97 -24.27 -26.34
C THR A 1022 35.63 -25.61 -25.98
N GLY A 1023 35.49 -26.05 -24.73
CA GLY A 1023 35.75 -27.44 -24.31
C GLY A 1023 37.16 -27.93 -24.63
N GLY A 1024 38.16 -27.29 -24.06
CA GLY A 1024 39.59 -27.56 -24.29
C GLY A 1024 40.24 -26.64 -25.33
N VAL A 1025 39.48 -25.76 -25.99
CA VAL A 1025 40.02 -24.65 -26.79
C VAL A 1025 40.22 -23.43 -25.88
N PRO A 1026 41.44 -22.87 -25.77
CA PRO A 1026 41.68 -21.64 -25.02
C PRO A 1026 40.77 -20.51 -25.51
N GLY A 1027 40.15 -19.78 -24.59
CA GLY A 1027 39.40 -18.58 -24.95
C GLY A 1027 40.31 -17.47 -25.49
N GLU A 1028 39.70 -16.37 -25.93
CA GLU A 1028 40.44 -15.19 -26.39
C GLU A 1028 41.21 -14.49 -25.27
N SER A 1029 42.24 -13.73 -25.64
CA SER A 1029 42.97 -12.84 -24.74
C SER A 1029 42.81 -11.38 -25.14
N PHE A 1030 42.56 -10.51 -24.17
CA PHE A 1030 42.49 -9.06 -24.34
C PHE A 1030 43.74 -8.38 -23.77
N LYS A 1031 44.03 -7.14 -24.18
CA LYS A 1031 45.24 -6.42 -23.76
C LYS A 1031 45.27 -6.01 -22.27
N ASP A 1032 44.10 -5.71 -21.72
CA ASP A 1032 43.90 -5.18 -20.37
C ASP A 1032 42.47 -5.50 -19.87
N VAL A 1033 42.21 -5.26 -18.58
CA VAL A 1033 40.92 -5.56 -17.92
C VAL A 1033 39.77 -4.78 -18.58
N ARG A 1034 40.01 -3.50 -18.89
CA ARG A 1034 39.01 -2.61 -19.52
C ARG A 1034 38.57 -3.12 -20.90
N THR A 1035 39.52 -3.60 -21.70
CA THR A 1035 39.26 -4.15 -23.04
C THR A 1035 38.48 -5.45 -22.97
N GLY A 1036 38.82 -6.33 -22.01
CA GLY A 1036 38.09 -7.58 -21.79
C GLY A 1036 36.64 -7.36 -21.34
N ILE A 1037 36.42 -6.44 -20.41
CA ILE A 1037 35.10 -5.99 -20.00
C ILE A 1037 34.34 -5.37 -21.18
N ARG A 1038 34.98 -4.49 -21.98
CA ARG A 1038 34.37 -3.89 -23.18
C ARG A 1038 33.90 -4.94 -24.17
N ALA A 1039 34.69 -5.99 -24.42
CA ALA A 1039 34.31 -7.10 -25.30
C ALA A 1039 33.05 -7.83 -24.80
N GLN A 1040 32.95 -8.08 -23.49
CA GLN A 1040 31.77 -8.66 -22.85
C GLN A 1040 30.55 -7.74 -22.99
N VAL A 1041 30.67 -6.47 -22.63
CA VAL A 1041 29.59 -5.46 -22.71
C VAL A 1041 29.06 -5.36 -24.15
N GLN A 1042 29.96 -5.31 -25.13
CA GLN A 1042 29.60 -5.26 -26.55
C GLN A 1042 28.81 -6.50 -26.98
N HIS A 1043 29.19 -7.70 -26.55
CA HIS A 1043 28.41 -8.90 -26.86
C HIS A 1043 27.05 -8.91 -26.15
N LEU A 1044 26.96 -8.52 -24.87
CA LEU A 1044 25.68 -8.37 -24.16
C LEU A 1044 24.74 -7.40 -24.89
N LYS A 1045 25.25 -6.23 -25.31
CA LYS A 1045 24.52 -5.29 -26.18
C LYS A 1045 24.17 -5.91 -27.53
N ALA A 1046 25.02 -6.73 -28.11
CA ALA A 1046 24.74 -7.39 -29.38
C ALA A 1046 23.56 -8.35 -29.29
N TYR A 1047 23.51 -9.16 -28.23
CA TYR A 1047 22.37 -10.01 -27.90
C TYR A 1047 21.10 -9.19 -27.61
N ALA A 1048 21.23 -8.07 -26.90
CA ALA A 1048 20.10 -7.33 -26.37
C ALA A 1048 19.47 -6.29 -27.32
N SER A 1049 20.25 -5.72 -28.25
CA SER A 1049 19.76 -4.67 -29.16
C SER A 1049 20.41 -4.74 -30.56
N LYS A 1050 19.90 -3.93 -31.49
CA LYS A 1050 20.46 -3.76 -32.85
C LYS A 1050 21.42 -2.57 -32.95
N ASP A 1051 21.59 -1.81 -31.88
CA ASP A 1051 22.35 -0.55 -31.91
C ASP A 1051 23.85 -0.83 -32.06
N SER A 1052 24.55 0.04 -32.79
CA SER A 1052 26.01 -0.02 -32.85
C SER A 1052 26.63 0.25 -31.47
N PRO A 1053 27.77 -0.36 -31.14
CA PRO A 1053 28.60 0.05 -30.01
C PRO A 1053 29.00 1.52 -30.15
N LYS A 1054 29.17 2.20 -29.02
CA LYS A 1054 29.72 3.57 -28.96
C LYS A 1054 31.25 3.53 -28.95
N ASN A 1055 31.83 2.55 -28.25
CA ASN A 1055 33.27 2.31 -28.24
C ASN A 1055 33.68 1.44 -29.44
N GLU A 1056 34.95 1.50 -29.83
CA GLU A 1056 35.52 0.66 -30.88
C GLU A 1056 35.26 -0.84 -30.61
N ILE A 1057 34.97 -1.62 -31.65
CA ILE A 1057 34.72 -3.06 -31.51
C ILE A 1057 36.06 -3.76 -31.26
N VAL A 1058 36.23 -4.30 -30.05
CA VAL A 1058 37.50 -4.91 -29.59
C VAL A 1058 37.56 -6.43 -29.79
N ASP A 1059 36.46 -7.05 -30.25
CA ASP A 1059 36.37 -8.49 -30.52
C ASP A 1059 35.65 -8.71 -31.87
N THR A 1060 36.36 -9.33 -32.82
CA THR A 1060 35.85 -9.58 -34.18
C THR A 1060 34.60 -10.48 -34.21
N ARG A 1061 34.38 -11.32 -33.19
CA ARG A 1061 33.23 -12.24 -33.11
C ARG A 1061 31.91 -11.53 -32.86
N PHE A 1062 31.94 -10.26 -32.47
CA PHE A 1062 30.77 -9.38 -32.40
C PHE A 1062 29.93 -9.44 -33.70
N ALA A 1063 30.58 -9.57 -34.85
CA ALA A 1063 29.92 -9.69 -36.16
C ALA A 1063 29.12 -11.00 -36.36
N TYR A 1064 29.39 -12.05 -35.58
CA TYR A 1064 28.69 -13.34 -35.68
C TYR A 1064 27.45 -13.42 -34.76
N VAL A 1065 27.29 -12.49 -33.81
CA VAL A 1065 26.14 -12.47 -32.90
C VAL A 1065 24.87 -12.12 -33.66
N THR A 1066 23.83 -12.97 -33.59
CA THR A 1066 22.50 -12.58 -34.07
C THR A 1066 21.99 -11.42 -33.22
N ARG A 1067 21.84 -10.24 -33.83
CA ARG A 1067 21.47 -9.01 -33.12
C ARG A 1067 20.04 -9.05 -32.57
N ASN A 1068 19.84 -8.56 -31.34
CA ASN A 1068 18.53 -8.46 -30.68
C ASN A 1068 17.78 -9.82 -30.61
N CYS A 1069 18.47 -10.91 -30.27
CA CYS A 1069 17.84 -12.21 -30.05
C CYS A 1069 17.68 -12.57 -28.57
N ALA A 1070 18.23 -11.78 -27.64
CA ALA A 1070 18.05 -11.94 -26.20
C ALA A 1070 18.03 -10.56 -25.49
N PRO A 1071 16.95 -9.76 -25.62
CA PRO A 1071 16.79 -8.48 -24.93
C PRO A 1071 16.75 -8.57 -23.40
N TYR A 1072 16.46 -9.75 -22.85
CA TYR A 1072 16.35 -10.01 -21.42
C TYR A 1072 17.43 -10.99 -20.93
N VAL A 1073 17.90 -10.81 -19.69
CA VAL A 1073 18.97 -11.62 -19.07
C VAL A 1073 18.61 -13.10 -19.07
N GLU A 1074 17.36 -13.42 -18.77
CA GLU A 1074 16.86 -14.79 -18.69
C GLU A 1074 16.89 -15.48 -20.07
N TRP A 1075 16.80 -14.70 -21.15
CA TRP A 1075 16.84 -15.16 -22.54
C TRP A 1075 18.28 -15.35 -23.07
N LEU A 1076 19.31 -15.06 -22.26
CA LEU A 1076 20.69 -15.48 -22.58
C LEU A 1076 20.84 -17.02 -22.57
N GLY A 1077 19.91 -17.76 -21.96
CA GLY A 1077 19.82 -19.22 -22.08
C GLY A 1077 19.09 -19.66 -23.35
N ILE A 1078 19.82 -20.29 -24.28
CA ILE A 1078 19.32 -20.73 -25.60
C ILE A 1078 18.09 -21.66 -25.50
N LYS A 1079 18.00 -22.46 -24.42
CA LYS A 1079 16.96 -23.46 -24.24
C LYS A 1079 15.61 -22.89 -23.79
N GLU A 1080 15.65 -21.77 -23.07
CA GLU A 1080 14.47 -21.09 -22.53
C GLU A 1080 14.02 -19.90 -23.41
N ASN A 1081 14.94 -19.33 -24.20
CA ASN A 1081 14.69 -18.21 -25.10
C ASN A 1081 13.64 -18.55 -26.19
N PRO A 1082 12.61 -17.70 -26.41
CA PRO A 1082 11.62 -17.86 -27.49
C PRO A 1082 12.20 -18.03 -28.91
N ASP A 1083 13.28 -17.32 -29.22
CA ASP A 1083 13.94 -17.33 -30.54
C ASP A 1083 14.93 -18.50 -30.72
N GLY A 1084 15.16 -19.31 -29.67
CA GLY A 1084 16.11 -20.43 -29.71
C GLY A 1084 17.57 -20.00 -29.92
N LYS A 1085 17.91 -18.77 -29.53
CA LYS A 1085 19.25 -18.16 -29.60
C LYS A 1085 19.63 -17.57 -28.24
N GLY A 1086 20.86 -17.08 -28.09
CA GLY A 1086 21.36 -16.56 -26.81
C GLY A 1086 22.83 -16.88 -26.61
N TRP A 1087 23.31 -16.62 -25.39
CA TRP A 1087 24.70 -16.79 -24.98
C TRP A 1087 25.10 -18.26 -24.75
N ALA A 1088 24.34 -18.96 -23.90
CA ALA A 1088 24.72 -20.28 -23.41
C ALA A 1088 23.72 -21.38 -23.79
N ALA A 1089 24.25 -22.55 -24.14
CA ALA A 1089 23.46 -23.76 -24.43
C ALA A 1089 22.94 -24.47 -23.16
N ALA A 1090 23.45 -24.12 -21.97
CA ALA A 1090 23.03 -24.69 -20.69
C ALA A 1090 21.60 -24.27 -20.34
N ARG A 1091 20.79 -25.24 -19.88
CA ARG A 1091 19.42 -24.98 -19.40
C ARG A 1091 19.44 -24.04 -18.19
N LYS A 1092 18.44 -23.17 -18.11
CA LYS A 1092 18.25 -22.16 -17.05
C LYS A 1092 19.45 -21.22 -16.86
N TYR A 1093 20.31 -21.03 -17.87
CA TYR A 1093 21.50 -20.18 -17.73
C TYR A 1093 21.15 -18.75 -17.29
N GLY A 1094 20.21 -18.10 -17.97
CA GLY A 1094 19.82 -16.73 -17.65
C GLY A 1094 19.02 -16.61 -16.33
N MET A 1095 18.16 -17.59 -16.03
CA MET A 1095 17.42 -17.65 -14.77
C MET A 1095 18.34 -17.77 -13.55
N SER A 1096 19.31 -18.70 -13.59
CA SER A 1096 20.30 -18.88 -12.53
C SER A 1096 21.32 -17.73 -12.45
N LEU A 1097 21.60 -17.06 -13.57
CA LEU A 1097 22.36 -15.80 -13.58
C LEU A 1097 21.61 -14.72 -12.78
N MET A 1098 20.30 -14.56 -13.02
CA MET A 1098 19.47 -13.65 -12.23
C MET A 1098 19.38 -14.04 -10.75
N GLU A 1099 19.07 -15.29 -10.44
CA GLU A 1099 18.82 -15.76 -9.06
C GLU A 1099 20.08 -15.76 -8.18
N SER A 1100 21.22 -16.24 -8.70
CA SER A 1100 22.42 -16.46 -7.89
C SER A 1100 23.43 -15.31 -7.92
N TYR A 1101 23.34 -14.39 -8.90
CA TYR A 1101 24.36 -13.35 -9.09
C TYR A 1101 23.82 -11.93 -9.18
N ILE A 1102 22.61 -11.71 -9.71
CA ILE A 1102 22.09 -10.34 -9.94
C ILE A 1102 21.07 -9.93 -8.86
N LYS A 1103 20.02 -10.73 -8.63
CA LYS A 1103 18.98 -10.44 -7.62
C LYS A 1103 19.56 -10.21 -6.21
N PRO A 1104 20.59 -10.94 -5.74
CA PRO A 1104 21.19 -10.69 -4.43
C PRO A 1104 21.77 -9.27 -4.27
N ILE A 1105 22.30 -8.66 -5.33
CA ILE A 1105 22.96 -7.34 -5.29
C ILE A 1105 21.94 -6.23 -4.95
N TYR A 1106 20.68 -6.37 -5.37
CA TYR A 1106 19.65 -5.37 -5.09
C TYR A 1106 19.40 -5.19 -3.58
N GLY A 1107 19.53 -6.27 -2.80
CA GLY A 1107 19.32 -6.26 -1.34
C GLY A 1107 20.57 -5.96 -0.49
N MET A 1108 21.70 -5.57 -1.08
CA MET A 1108 22.97 -5.32 -0.38
C MET A 1108 23.16 -3.89 0.10
#